data_AF-A0A7V0JQX7-F1
#
_entry.id   AF-A0A7V0JQX7-F1
#
_cell.length_a   1.000
_cell.length_b   1.000
_cell.length_c   1.000
_cell.angle_alpha   90.00
_cell.angle_beta   90.00
_cell.angle_gamma   90.00
#
_symmetry.space_group_name_H-M   'P 1'
#
loop_
_entity.id
_entity.type
_entity.pdbx_description
1 polymer ?
#
loop_
_entity_poly.entity_id
_entity_poly.type
_entity_poly.pdbx_seq_one_letter_code
_entity_poly.pdbx_strand_id
1 'polypeptide(L)'
;MDDNYMKSRAKRYHFLSTLLRDEIPLELIAAMQREKFLESFKESVKGCGFLDIINGAEVITRCLKSNDTQSLFNYLRYDYADMFLNAGPNPVFPYESVHITGEPVVMQDPVFELREFFRKAGVHKSPNFKDLEEHIAVEMEFLRYLLEKGNRDLYRDFFKNKYCKWVSSFCDQLAASTKTDFYQGLAHFIRGAMMCESLRLEGFSRGEETVEELMLAVDSLNLDPAYATLAEGSEEPLPDKQVPTHCYTCGALCGMTAKLKDGILVGTSGLNGDPKGGGRLCPKGGSAAKHLYSAYRLKAPLIKENGRFRKASWDEALDKVANGIKSIEEGKLGYFRGNDFINWIHEALFAHFGCPKTTHRPMCDNSNRMANEHNLCDKRPWINYEDSDYILHFGMNEFASSYGQRKTAQLKAAIKRGAKLVVFDPRRSETAAAATEWIPIKPATDGAVAMAMCYVIIKNNLYDRDFVENWTHGFEEFKKRVLGDEDGIVRSPEWASKISGVPAETIERIAIEFAKSKNKGTASWTGLAQVPNGMYSTAAIQALNGLCGTFDAPGGPSLPFKRKLKSPWGDGQEKPPEKPAPKLDTFGIWSGWAPALVLSDVKAGKLKGLIIYFGDPVLSWGNQQATTKAIELMEFKAAIEAYMCNSALLCDVILPDSTWLEQSQVKPDWLYEAFIGYFAEVVKPMYDTKPMWKITVELAKRLGLGHYFPWEDIEDAFRNQLQGTPWSFGELKEKGFIITDEAAYYKYKRWESINPPDGYGSSGKSKTGKYNFINPVAQEKGLDPLPDYKEPAKDLMPDSEYPFVFGNFRLYEHEHSSTFNNYQLMKMAGTNTLWINMLDASELGINNGEKV
;
A
#
# COMPACT_ATOMS: atom_id res chain seq x y z
N MET A 1 17.95 47.74 -20.17
CA MET A 1 17.10 46.80 -20.92
C MET A 1 15.80 47.50 -21.21
N ASP A 2 15.36 47.43 -22.45
CA ASP A 2 14.12 47.98 -23.00
C ASP A 2 12.87 47.36 -22.31
N ASP A 3 11.84 48.16 -22.06
CA ASP A 3 10.59 47.70 -21.44
C ASP A 3 9.80 46.74 -22.36
N ASN A 4 9.93 46.89 -23.69
CA ASN A 4 9.34 45.95 -24.65
C ASN A 4 9.94 44.55 -24.51
N TYR A 5 11.23 44.49 -24.24
CA TYR A 5 11.95 43.25 -24.05
C TYR A 5 11.44 42.49 -22.80
N MET A 6 11.17 43.20 -21.70
CA MET A 6 10.62 42.61 -20.47
C MET A 6 9.20 42.09 -20.66
N LYS A 7 8.36 42.82 -21.41
CA LYS A 7 7.00 42.38 -21.76
C LYS A 7 7.02 41.09 -22.58
N SER A 8 7.91 41.00 -23.56
CA SER A 8 8.06 39.78 -24.37
C SER A 8 8.52 38.56 -23.56
N ARG A 9 9.47 38.74 -22.62
CA ARG A 9 9.84 37.68 -21.66
C ARG A 9 8.61 37.20 -20.86
N ALA A 10 7.85 38.14 -20.30
CA ALA A 10 6.67 37.81 -19.51
C ALA A 10 5.62 37.04 -20.34
N LYS A 11 5.40 37.47 -21.60
CA LYS A 11 4.51 36.78 -22.55
C LYS A 11 4.97 35.36 -22.87
N ARG A 12 6.28 35.14 -23.02
CA ARG A 12 6.84 33.78 -23.21
C ARG A 12 6.51 32.87 -22.03
N TYR A 13 6.76 33.33 -20.79
CA TYR A 13 6.46 32.53 -19.61
C TYR A 13 4.96 32.31 -19.40
N HIS A 14 4.14 33.30 -19.74
CA HIS A 14 2.68 33.14 -19.75
C HIS A 14 2.26 32.02 -20.71
N PHE A 15 2.77 32.02 -21.93
CA PHE A 15 2.50 30.99 -22.93
C PHE A 15 2.96 29.60 -22.45
N LEU A 16 4.21 29.47 -22.00
CA LEU A 16 4.76 28.18 -21.56
C LEU A 16 4.09 27.61 -20.31
N SER A 17 3.81 28.45 -19.30
CA SER A 17 3.05 28.04 -18.11
C SER A 17 1.66 27.54 -18.50
N THR A 18 0.98 28.22 -19.43
CA THR A 18 -0.35 27.80 -19.92
C THR A 18 -0.32 26.42 -20.60
N LEU A 19 0.72 26.09 -21.36
CA LEU A 19 0.84 24.79 -22.04
C LEU A 19 1.22 23.63 -21.11
N LEU A 20 1.81 23.91 -19.95
CA LEU A 20 2.34 22.89 -19.04
C LEU A 20 1.53 22.70 -17.77
N ARG A 21 0.67 23.66 -17.39
CA ARG A 21 -0.07 23.63 -16.12
C ARG A 21 -1.23 22.62 -16.10
N ASP A 22 -1.78 22.27 -17.27
CA ASP A 22 -2.86 21.29 -17.43
C ASP A 22 -2.95 20.80 -18.88
N GLU A 23 -3.92 19.94 -19.21
CA GLU A 23 -4.31 19.61 -20.58
C GLU A 23 -4.53 20.88 -21.41
N ILE A 24 -3.94 20.93 -22.60
CA ILE A 24 -4.09 22.07 -23.51
C ILE A 24 -5.54 22.11 -24.02
N PRO A 25 -6.32 23.18 -23.77
CA PRO A 25 -7.71 23.27 -24.20
C PRO A 25 -7.85 23.22 -25.72
N LEU A 26 -8.95 22.65 -26.21
CA LEU A 26 -9.25 22.53 -27.64
C LEU A 26 -9.22 23.90 -28.34
N GLU A 27 -9.74 24.93 -27.67
CA GLU A 27 -9.80 26.30 -28.16
C GLU A 27 -8.40 26.90 -28.30
N LEU A 28 -7.49 26.57 -27.38
CA LEU A 28 -6.10 27.02 -27.44
C LEU A 28 -5.34 26.33 -28.58
N ILE A 29 -5.58 25.03 -28.79
CA ILE A 29 -5.02 24.32 -29.95
C ILE A 29 -5.52 24.95 -31.25
N ALA A 30 -6.83 25.21 -31.35
CA ALA A 30 -7.43 25.86 -32.51
C ALA A 30 -6.83 27.27 -32.75
N ALA A 31 -6.61 28.03 -31.68
CA ALA A 31 -5.96 29.34 -31.77
C ALA A 31 -4.51 29.26 -32.26
N MET A 32 -3.74 28.29 -31.74
CA MET A 32 -2.36 28.02 -32.18
C MET A 32 -2.28 27.50 -33.63
N GLN A 33 -3.35 26.98 -34.21
CA GLN A 33 -3.38 26.54 -35.61
C GLN A 33 -3.70 27.66 -36.61
N ARG A 34 -4.03 28.86 -36.15
CA ARG A 34 -4.30 30.01 -37.05
C ARG A 34 -3.02 30.51 -37.67
N GLU A 35 -3.07 30.91 -38.95
CA GLU A 35 -1.91 31.42 -39.70
C GLU A 35 -1.20 32.55 -38.96
N LYS A 36 -1.97 33.49 -38.40
CA LYS A 36 -1.43 34.61 -37.60
C LYS A 36 -0.49 34.14 -36.47
N PHE A 37 -0.87 33.10 -35.72
CA PHE A 37 -0.01 32.56 -34.67
C PHE A 37 1.20 31.87 -35.28
N LEU A 38 0.98 30.97 -36.25
CA LEU A 38 2.02 30.12 -36.83
C LEU A 38 3.14 30.94 -37.51
N GLU A 39 2.77 32.02 -38.21
CA GLU A 39 3.72 32.91 -38.88
C GLU A 39 4.54 33.71 -37.88
N SER A 40 3.88 34.44 -36.96
CA SER A 40 4.57 35.23 -35.94
C SER A 40 5.39 34.36 -34.99
N PHE A 41 4.91 33.18 -34.60
CA PHE A 41 5.66 32.26 -33.75
C PHE A 41 6.94 31.76 -34.44
N LYS A 42 6.87 31.42 -35.73
CA LYS A 42 8.06 31.01 -36.50
C LYS A 42 9.02 32.18 -36.74
N GLU A 43 8.52 33.38 -37.04
CA GLU A 43 9.37 34.55 -37.23
C GLU A 43 10.04 34.98 -35.91
N SER A 44 9.39 34.74 -34.77
CA SER A 44 9.91 35.09 -33.44
C SER A 44 11.24 34.43 -33.06
N VAL A 45 11.58 33.32 -33.70
CA VAL A 45 12.83 32.57 -33.44
C VAL A 45 13.86 32.75 -34.55
N LYS A 46 13.51 33.36 -35.68
CA LYS A 46 14.37 33.42 -36.85
C LYS A 46 15.55 34.36 -36.60
N GLY A 47 16.76 33.92 -36.89
CA GLY A 47 17.96 34.75 -36.71
C GLY A 47 18.44 34.91 -35.27
N CYS A 48 17.74 34.35 -34.27
CA CYS A 48 18.13 34.45 -32.86
C CYS A 48 19.46 33.74 -32.52
N GLY A 49 19.92 32.83 -33.40
CA GLY A 49 21.21 32.14 -33.25
C GLY A 49 21.19 30.90 -32.34
N PHE A 50 20.03 30.49 -31.83
CA PHE A 50 19.88 29.30 -30.99
C PHE A 50 19.19 28.18 -31.75
N LEU A 51 19.91 27.10 -32.07
CA LEU A 51 19.36 25.99 -32.85
C LEU A 51 18.18 25.31 -32.15
N ASP A 52 18.26 25.10 -30.83
CA ASP A 52 17.20 24.42 -30.08
C ASP A 52 15.86 25.18 -30.10
N ILE A 53 15.87 26.51 -29.95
CA ILE A 53 14.62 27.30 -29.97
C ILE A 53 14.01 27.33 -31.38
N ILE A 54 14.86 27.41 -32.41
CA ILE A 54 14.43 27.37 -33.82
C ILE A 54 13.81 26.00 -34.13
N ASN A 55 14.53 24.92 -33.83
CA ASN A 55 14.06 23.56 -34.05
C ASN A 55 12.77 23.28 -33.27
N GLY A 56 12.69 23.70 -32.01
CA GLY A 56 11.50 23.55 -31.19
C GLY A 56 10.27 24.24 -31.79
N ALA A 57 10.41 25.50 -32.20
CA ALA A 57 9.33 26.24 -32.84
C ALA A 57 8.91 25.64 -34.19
N GLU A 58 9.87 25.15 -34.98
CA GLU A 58 9.59 24.47 -36.26
C GLU A 58 8.83 23.16 -36.06
N VAL A 59 9.23 22.35 -35.08
CA VAL A 59 8.56 21.08 -34.74
C VAL A 59 7.14 21.33 -34.22
N ILE A 60 6.95 22.29 -33.31
CA ILE A 60 5.61 22.69 -32.83
C ILE A 60 4.74 23.15 -34.00
N THR A 61 5.26 24.06 -34.84
CA THR A 61 4.53 24.60 -36.00
C THR A 61 4.13 23.49 -36.98
N ARG A 62 5.04 22.54 -37.24
CA ARG A 62 4.78 21.38 -38.10
C ARG A 62 3.68 20.50 -37.50
N CYS A 63 3.79 20.16 -36.23
CA CYS A 63 2.80 19.34 -35.53
C CYS A 63 1.41 19.98 -35.58
N LEU A 64 1.32 21.29 -35.32
CA LEU A 64 0.08 22.06 -35.39
C LEU A 64 -0.52 22.07 -36.81
N LYS A 65 0.30 22.20 -37.86
CA LYS A 65 -0.18 22.21 -39.26
C LYS A 65 -0.58 20.84 -39.79
N SER A 66 0.08 19.77 -39.33
CA SER A 66 -0.08 18.42 -39.88
C SER A 66 -1.26 17.64 -39.33
N ASN A 67 -1.96 18.15 -38.31
CA ASN A 67 -3.06 17.47 -37.64
C ASN A 67 -4.32 18.33 -37.64
N ASP A 68 -5.50 17.72 -37.75
CA ASP A 68 -6.74 18.43 -37.44
C ASP A 68 -6.84 18.73 -35.93
N THR A 69 -7.57 19.78 -35.58
CA THR A 69 -7.66 20.29 -34.20
C THR A 69 -8.14 19.23 -33.20
N GLN A 70 -9.18 18.47 -33.57
CA GLN A 70 -9.83 17.53 -32.66
C GLN A 70 -8.95 16.29 -32.42
N SER A 71 -8.34 15.76 -33.47
CA SER A 71 -7.40 14.64 -33.36
C SER A 71 -6.17 15.03 -32.54
N LEU A 72 -5.61 16.22 -32.77
CA LEU A 72 -4.47 16.72 -32.00
C LEU A 72 -4.83 16.91 -30.53
N PHE A 73 -5.99 17.49 -30.22
CA PHE A 73 -6.49 17.61 -28.84
C PHE A 73 -6.58 16.26 -28.15
N ASN A 74 -7.23 15.28 -28.77
CA ASN A 74 -7.36 13.94 -28.20
C ASN A 74 -5.98 13.32 -27.96
N TYR A 75 -5.06 13.44 -28.92
CA TYR A 75 -3.73 12.86 -28.81
C TYR A 75 -2.89 13.50 -27.71
N LEU A 76 -2.90 14.84 -27.60
CA LEU A 76 -2.18 15.57 -26.55
C LEU A 76 -2.71 15.30 -25.15
N ARG A 77 -4.01 15.03 -25.00
CA ARG A 77 -4.61 14.65 -23.70
C ARG A 77 -4.21 13.26 -23.25
N TYR A 78 -4.16 12.29 -24.16
CA TYR A 78 -3.62 10.96 -23.84
C TYR A 78 -2.13 11.05 -23.47
N ASP A 79 -1.34 11.84 -24.20
CA ASP A 79 0.06 12.06 -23.88
C ASP A 79 0.23 12.79 -22.53
N TYR A 80 -0.62 13.77 -22.23
CA TYR A 80 -0.62 14.45 -20.94
C TYR A 80 -0.86 13.47 -19.78
N ALA A 81 -1.86 12.60 -19.90
CA ALA A 81 -2.14 11.59 -18.89
C ALA A 81 -0.99 10.57 -18.75
N ASP A 82 -0.41 10.13 -19.87
CA ASP A 82 0.69 9.17 -19.87
C ASP A 82 1.93 9.74 -19.17
N MET A 83 2.30 10.99 -19.48
CA MET A 83 3.52 11.62 -18.98
C MET A 83 3.34 12.25 -17.60
N PHE A 84 2.33 13.11 -17.42
CA PHE A 84 2.23 13.97 -16.23
C PHE A 84 1.32 13.38 -15.15
N LEU A 85 0.35 12.53 -15.52
CA LEU A 85 -0.57 11.88 -14.57
C LEU A 85 -0.19 10.42 -14.25
N ASN A 86 0.97 9.96 -14.73
CA ASN A 86 1.53 8.62 -14.49
C ASN A 86 0.64 7.47 -15.01
N ALA A 87 -0.11 7.70 -16.10
CA ALA A 87 -0.90 6.64 -16.73
C ALA A 87 -0.08 5.78 -17.70
N GLY A 88 1.07 6.28 -18.13
CA GLY A 88 1.95 5.64 -19.11
C GLY A 88 3.22 5.05 -18.48
N PRO A 89 4.00 4.28 -19.26
CA PRO A 89 5.18 3.59 -18.76
C PRO A 89 6.38 4.50 -18.47
N ASN A 90 6.44 5.69 -19.10
CA ASN A 90 7.57 6.62 -19.01
C ASN A 90 7.07 8.01 -18.57
N PRO A 91 6.76 8.20 -17.27
CA PRO A 91 6.28 9.49 -16.78
C PRO A 91 7.36 10.59 -16.84
N VAL A 92 6.92 11.83 -16.85
CA VAL A 92 7.72 13.05 -16.78
C VAL A 92 7.36 13.79 -15.50
N PHE A 93 8.36 14.29 -14.78
CA PHE A 93 8.16 14.92 -13.48
C PHE A 93 8.41 16.42 -13.55
N PRO A 94 7.37 17.26 -13.68
CA PRO A 94 7.53 18.70 -13.84
C PRO A 94 7.87 19.41 -12.50
N TYR A 95 8.72 18.83 -11.66
CA TYR A 95 8.95 19.25 -10.27
C TYR A 95 10.43 19.48 -9.98
N GLU A 96 10.77 20.65 -9.43
CA GLU A 96 12.14 21.03 -9.10
C GLU A 96 12.89 19.97 -8.28
N SER A 97 12.27 19.48 -7.18
CA SER A 97 12.89 18.51 -6.26
C SER A 97 13.40 17.27 -6.97
N VAL A 98 12.66 16.78 -7.97
CA VAL A 98 13.01 15.55 -8.67
C VAL A 98 14.31 15.70 -9.45
N HIS A 99 14.47 16.84 -10.11
CA HIS A 99 15.63 17.12 -10.95
C HIS A 99 16.85 17.59 -10.14
N ILE A 100 16.64 18.38 -9.09
CA ILE A 100 17.75 18.85 -8.23
C ILE A 100 18.36 17.71 -7.42
N THR A 101 17.53 16.79 -6.90
CA THR A 101 18.02 15.67 -6.08
C THR A 101 18.37 14.42 -6.88
N GLY A 102 17.85 14.29 -8.11
CA GLY A 102 17.96 13.07 -8.91
C GLY A 102 17.12 11.90 -8.38
N GLU A 103 16.19 12.16 -7.47
CA GLU A 103 15.27 11.16 -6.90
C GLU A 103 13.84 11.45 -7.38
N PRO A 104 13.01 10.44 -7.74
CA PRO A 104 11.61 10.63 -8.13
C PRO A 104 10.70 10.91 -6.91
N VAL A 105 11.06 11.95 -6.16
CA VAL A 105 10.47 12.38 -4.90
C VAL A 105 10.26 13.89 -4.95
N VAL A 106 9.05 14.34 -4.62
CA VAL A 106 8.67 15.75 -4.54
C VAL A 106 8.81 16.29 -3.12
N MET A 107 8.55 17.58 -2.90
CA MET A 107 8.49 18.26 -1.61
C MET A 107 9.76 18.09 -0.77
N GLN A 108 10.93 18.18 -1.42
CA GLN A 108 12.23 18.07 -0.77
C GLN A 108 12.79 19.45 -0.42
N ASP A 109 14.05 19.50 0.03
CA ASP A 109 14.72 20.74 0.45
C ASP A 109 14.57 21.95 -0.50
N PRO A 110 14.58 21.79 -1.84
CA PRO A 110 14.39 22.91 -2.78
C PRO A 110 13.10 23.72 -2.57
N VAL A 111 12.04 23.10 -2.05
CA VAL A 111 10.75 23.76 -1.81
C VAL A 111 10.86 24.85 -0.75
N PHE A 112 11.69 24.67 0.29
CA PHE A 112 11.84 25.71 1.31
C PHE A 112 12.46 26.97 0.73
N GLU A 113 13.46 26.83 -0.13
CA GLU A 113 14.06 27.97 -0.84
C GLU A 113 13.04 28.64 -1.78
N LEU A 114 12.18 27.86 -2.45
CA LEU A 114 11.12 28.39 -3.32
C LEU A 114 10.15 29.29 -2.57
N ARG A 115 9.73 28.85 -1.37
CA ARG A 115 8.85 29.64 -0.52
C ARG A 115 9.48 30.94 -0.04
N GLU A 116 10.80 30.96 0.19
CA GLU A 116 11.50 32.22 0.51
C GLU A 116 11.48 33.21 -0.65
N PHE A 117 11.59 32.74 -1.90
CA PHE A 117 11.41 33.60 -3.07
C PHE A 117 9.98 34.14 -3.19
N PHE A 118 8.97 33.30 -2.96
CA PHE A 118 7.57 33.70 -2.94
C PHE A 118 7.30 34.77 -1.87
N ARG A 119 7.80 34.56 -0.65
CA ARG A 119 7.70 35.53 0.46
C ARG A 119 8.35 36.87 0.11
N LYS A 120 9.56 36.88 -0.44
CA LYS A 120 10.25 38.11 -0.89
C LYS A 120 9.47 38.88 -1.96
N ALA A 121 8.70 38.17 -2.79
CA ALA A 121 7.89 38.76 -3.84
C ALA A 121 6.46 39.13 -3.40
N GLY A 122 6.04 38.74 -2.18
CA GLY A 122 4.69 38.96 -1.69
C GLY A 122 3.63 38.12 -2.43
N VAL A 123 3.97 36.90 -2.81
CA VAL A 123 3.06 35.93 -3.45
C VAL A 123 3.14 34.57 -2.75
N HIS A 124 2.21 33.68 -3.09
CA HIS A 124 2.21 32.28 -2.72
C HIS A 124 1.53 31.45 -3.81
N LYS A 125 1.61 30.11 -3.73
CA LYS A 125 0.90 29.23 -4.65
C LYS A 125 -0.61 29.43 -4.50
N SER A 126 -1.31 29.63 -5.61
CA SER A 126 -2.76 29.71 -5.65
C SER A 126 -3.41 28.46 -5.03
N PRO A 127 -4.34 28.60 -4.07
CA PRO A 127 -5.11 27.49 -3.53
C PRO A 127 -6.01 26.78 -4.57
N ASN A 128 -6.30 27.46 -5.68
CA ASN A 128 -7.10 26.92 -6.78
C ASN A 128 -6.27 26.03 -7.72
N PHE A 129 -4.95 26.21 -7.76
CA PHE A 129 -4.06 25.33 -8.50
C PHE A 129 -3.80 24.07 -7.69
N LYS A 130 -4.27 22.92 -8.18
CA LYS A 130 -4.26 21.65 -7.44
C LYS A 130 -2.90 20.97 -7.37
N ASP A 131 -1.99 21.27 -8.30
CA ASP A 131 -0.64 20.71 -8.28
C ASP A 131 0.29 21.42 -7.28
N LEU A 132 1.54 20.99 -7.23
CA LEU A 132 2.54 21.41 -6.25
C LEU A 132 3.14 22.79 -6.57
N GLU A 133 3.67 23.45 -5.54
CA GLU A 133 4.30 24.77 -5.67
C GLU A 133 5.58 24.75 -6.50
N GLU A 134 6.32 23.65 -6.47
CA GLU A 134 7.55 23.43 -7.24
C GLU A 134 7.30 22.93 -8.67
N HIS A 135 6.04 22.98 -9.13
CA HIS A 135 5.69 22.62 -10.49
C HIS A 135 6.26 23.66 -11.48
N ILE A 136 6.82 23.23 -12.62
CA ILE A 136 7.48 24.12 -13.60
C ILE A 136 6.60 25.30 -14.02
N ALA A 137 5.30 25.07 -14.20
CA ALA A 137 4.35 26.11 -14.59
C ALA A 137 4.17 27.20 -13.52
N VAL A 138 4.35 26.87 -12.24
CA VAL A 138 4.33 27.83 -11.12
C VAL A 138 5.58 28.69 -11.17
N GLU A 139 6.75 28.09 -11.36
CA GLU A 139 8.01 28.84 -11.49
C GLU A 139 8.03 29.75 -12.72
N MET A 140 7.48 29.28 -13.85
CA MET A 140 7.32 30.11 -15.06
C MET A 140 6.37 31.28 -14.80
N GLU A 141 5.22 31.06 -14.16
CA GLU A 141 4.31 32.15 -13.83
C GLU A 141 4.91 33.12 -12.78
N PHE A 142 5.78 32.62 -11.89
CA PHE A 142 6.53 33.45 -10.96
C PHE A 142 7.54 34.36 -11.68
N LEU A 143 8.28 33.81 -12.65
CA LEU A 143 9.15 34.61 -13.52
C LEU A 143 8.35 35.69 -14.26
N ARG A 144 7.17 35.35 -14.79
CA ARG A 144 6.24 36.32 -15.39
C ARG A 144 5.85 37.42 -14.40
N TYR A 145 5.41 37.05 -13.20
CA TYR A 145 5.00 37.98 -12.15
C TYR A 145 6.11 38.99 -11.82
N LEU A 146 7.34 38.50 -11.59
CA LEU A 146 8.48 39.37 -11.26
C LEU A 146 8.80 40.37 -12.38
N LEU A 147 8.68 39.95 -13.65
CA LEU A 147 8.89 40.82 -14.80
C LEU A 147 7.80 41.89 -14.90
N GLU A 148 6.53 41.52 -14.74
CA GLU A 148 5.38 42.44 -14.83
C GLU A 148 5.34 43.43 -13.67
N LYS A 149 5.82 43.05 -12.48
CA LYS A 149 5.98 43.95 -11.32
C LYS A 149 7.29 44.74 -11.32
N GLY A 150 8.17 44.53 -12.31
CA GLY A 150 9.44 45.24 -12.43
C GLY A 150 10.50 44.84 -11.39
N ASN A 151 10.37 43.70 -10.72
CA ASN A 151 11.32 43.21 -9.72
C ASN A 151 12.51 42.48 -10.36
N ARG A 152 13.37 43.26 -11.03
CA ARG A 152 14.44 42.78 -11.92
C ARG A 152 15.54 42.00 -11.20
N ASP A 153 15.90 42.41 -9.99
CA ASP A 153 16.96 41.76 -9.23
C ASP A 153 16.50 40.40 -8.74
N LEU A 154 15.29 40.30 -8.19
CA LEU A 154 14.71 39.03 -7.77
C LEU A 154 14.46 38.10 -8.96
N TYR A 155 14.03 38.64 -10.11
CA TYR A 155 13.91 37.87 -11.35
C TYR A 155 15.24 37.24 -11.75
N ARG A 156 16.32 38.03 -11.79
CA ARG A 156 17.65 37.55 -12.19
C ARG A 156 18.17 36.50 -11.21
N ASP A 157 17.99 36.74 -9.91
CA ASP A 157 18.38 35.81 -8.85
C ASP A 157 17.63 34.48 -8.99
N PHE A 158 16.29 34.51 -9.03
CA PHE A 158 15.46 33.33 -9.17
C PHE A 158 15.75 32.56 -10.47
N PHE A 159 15.83 33.26 -11.60
CA PHE A 159 16.10 32.64 -12.90
C PHE A 159 17.44 31.88 -12.89
N LYS A 160 18.52 32.53 -12.45
CA LYS A 160 19.87 31.97 -12.48
C LYS A 160 20.08 30.90 -11.40
N ASN A 161 19.64 31.17 -10.17
CA ASN A 161 19.97 30.37 -9.00
C ASN A 161 18.91 29.33 -8.67
N LYS A 162 17.77 29.32 -9.36
CA LYS A 162 16.70 28.33 -9.13
C LYS A 162 16.23 27.68 -10.42
N TYR A 163 15.48 28.40 -11.25
CA TYR A 163 14.87 27.88 -12.47
C TYR A 163 15.87 27.20 -13.42
N CYS A 164 16.99 27.84 -13.73
CA CYS A 164 17.99 27.28 -14.65
C CYS A 164 18.70 26.02 -14.14
N LYS A 165 18.69 25.74 -12.84
CA LYS A 165 19.43 24.59 -12.28
C LYS A 165 18.82 23.25 -12.67
N TRP A 166 17.54 23.22 -13.04
CA TRP A 166 16.81 21.96 -13.19
C TRP A 166 16.02 21.84 -14.50
N VAL A 167 15.63 22.96 -15.11
CA VAL A 167 14.77 22.97 -16.31
C VAL A 167 15.39 22.26 -17.50
N SER A 168 16.72 22.28 -17.66
CA SER A 168 17.37 21.49 -18.73
C SER A 168 17.12 19.99 -18.56
N SER A 169 17.24 19.48 -17.34
CA SER A 169 17.01 18.07 -17.01
C SER A 169 15.54 17.69 -17.21
N PHE A 170 14.60 18.59 -16.87
CA PHE A 170 13.19 18.42 -17.20
C PHE A 170 12.97 18.32 -18.71
N CYS A 171 13.57 19.21 -19.51
CA CYS A 171 13.47 19.16 -20.95
C CYS A 171 14.07 17.86 -21.54
N ASP A 172 15.19 17.37 -20.99
CA ASP A 172 15.76 16.08 -21.39
C ASP A 172 14.79 14.93 -21.14
N GLN A 173 14.17 14.89 -19.95
CA GLN A 173 13.17 13.88 -19.62
C GLN A 173 11.93 13.99 -20.53
N LEU A 174 11.41 15.19 -20.74
CA LEU A 174 10.23 15.42 -21.58
C LEU A 174 10.48 14.99 -23.03
N ALA A 175 11.64 15.35 -23.60
CA ALA A 175 12.01 14.97 -24.95
C ALA A 175 12.21 13.45 -25.11
N ALA A 176 12.68 12.75 -24.07
CA ALA A 176 12.89 11.31 -24.09
C ALA A 176 11.61 10.49 -23.87
N SER A 177 10.63 11.03 -23.14
CA SER A 177 9.40 10.32 -22.77
C SER A 177 8.24 10.53 -23.75
N THR A 178 8.20 11.68 -24.43
CA THR A 178 7.10 12.03 -25.33
C THR A 178 7.04 11.13 -26.57
N LYS A 179 5.82 10.85 -27.04
CA LYS A 179 5.55 10.19 -28.33
C LYS A 179 5.11 11.19 -29.40
N THR A 180 4.74 12.41 -28.99
CA THR A 180 4.31 13.51 -29.87
C THR A 180 5.46 14.45 -30.20
N ASP A 181 5.47 14.88 -31.46
CA ASP A 181 6.28 16.00 -31.93
C ASP A 181 6.01 17.28 -31.13
N PHE A 182 4.76 17.53 -30.68
CA PHE A 182 4.42 18.75 -29.96
C PHE A 182 5.22 18.94 -28.67
N TYR A 183 5.17 17.96 -27.75
CA TYR A 183 5.91 18.06 -26.49
C TYR A 183 7.42 17.93 -26.69
N GLN A 184 7.88 17.23 -27.74
CA GLN A 184 9.29 17.22 -28.12
C GLN A 184 9.76 18.61 -28.55
N GLY A 185 8.99 19.26 -29.42
CA GLY A 185 9.23 20.63 -29.84
C GLY A 185 9.15 21.61 -28.67
N LEU A 186 8.22 21.40 -27.73
CA LEU A 186 8.11 22.19 -26.51
C LEU A 186 9.34 22.05 -25.62
N ALA A 187 9.87 20.84 -25.44
CA ALA A 187 11.10 20.60 -24.69
C ALA A 187 12.29 21.36 -25.30
N HIS A 188 12.48 21.27 -26.62
CA HIS A 188 13.52 22.00 -27.34
C HIS A 188 13.34 23.52 -27.25
N PHE A 189 12.10 24.00 -27.38
CA PHE A 189 11.79 25.42 -27.28
C PHE A 189 12.09 25.98 -25.88
N ILE A 190 11.68 25.28 -24.83
CA ILE A 190 11.95 25.70 -23.44
C ILE A 190 13.45 25.73 -23.17
N ARG A 191 14.18 24.69 -23.56
CA ARG A 191 15.65 24.64 -23.41
C ARG A 191 16.33 25.79 -24.13
N GLY A 192 16.02 25.99 -25.41
CA GLY A 192 16.59 27.07 -26.20
C GLY A 192 16.23 28.45 -25.66
N ALA A 193 14.98 28.64 -25.20
CA ALA A 193 14.53 29.87 -24.57
C ALA A 193 15.28 30.17 -23.26
N MET A 194 15.53 29.16 -22.43
CA MET A 194 16.31 29.28 -21.20
C MET A 194 17.77 29.63 -21.50
N MET A 195 18.42 28.95 -22.45
CA MET A 195 19.81 29.23 -22.84
C MET A 195 19.94 30.65 -23.43
N CYS A 196 19.01 31.04 -24.28
CA CYS A 196 18.93 32.37 -24.85
C CYS A 196 18.81 33.43 -23.73
N GLU A 197 17.92 33.21 -22.77
CA GLU A 197 17.71 34.12 -21.66
C GLU A 197 18.97 34.24 -20.76
N SER A 198 19.64 33.12 -20.47
CA SER A 198 20.90 33.13 -19.71
C SER A 198 21.97 34.01 -20.37
N LEU A 199 22.18 33.88 -21.69
CA LEU A 199 23.16 34.71 -22.40
C LEU A 199 22.73 36.18 -22.52
N ARG A 200 21.44 36.44 -22.63
CA ARG A 200 20.92 37.83 -22.66
C ARG A 200 21.12 38.55 -21.32
N LEU A 201 21.03 37.83 -20.20
CA LEU A 201 21.42 38.38 -18.89
C LEU A 201 22.92 38.71 -18.78
N GLU A 202 23.75 38.12 -19.64
CA GLU A 202 25.18 38.39 -19.79
C GLU A 202 25.51 39.40 -20.91
N GLY A 203 24.50 39.99 -21.56
CA GLY A 203 24.66 41.05 -22.55
C GLY A 203 24.60 40.62 -24.02
N PHE A 204 24.21 39.37 -24.31
CA PHE A 204 23.94 38.93 -25.67
C PHE A 204 22.71 39.65 -26.26
N SER A 205 22.81 40.20 -27.48
CA SER A 205 21.75 41.03 -28.09
C SER A 205 21.24 40.56 -29.46
N ARG A 206 21.77 39.46 -30.01
CA ARG A 206 21.33 38.96 -31.33
C ARG A 206 19.89 38.42 -31.24
N GLY A 207 19.06 38.73 -32.25
CA GLY A 207 17.66 38.32 -32.28
C GLY A 207 16.79 39.07 -31.27
N GLU A 208 17.23 40.25 -30.80
CA GLU A 208 16.37 41.16 -30.05
C GLU A 208 15.28 41.74 -30.95
N GLU A 209 15.53 41.86 -32.25
CA GLU A 209 14.57 42.34 -33.25
C GLU A 209 13.34 41.42 -33.40
N THR A 210 13.43 40.14 -33.03
CA THR A 210 12.31 39.19 -33.13
C THR A 210 11.45 39.11 -31.87
N VAL A 211 11.76 39.93 -30.86
CA VAL A 211 11.05 40.01 -29.58
C VAL A 211 9.60 40.49 -29.76
N GLU A 212 9.36 41.38 -30.72
CA GLU A 212 8.03 41.89 -31.07
C GLU A 212 7.15 40.79 -31.68
N GLU A 213 7.72 39.93 -32.53
CA GLU A 213 7.00 38.83 -33.16
C GLU A 213 6.47 37.81 -32.16
N LEU A 214 7.22 37.51 -31.08
CA LEU A 214 6.72 36.62 -30.03
C LEU A 214 5.52 37.22 -29.30
N MET A 215 5.54 38.53 -29.04
CA MET A 215 4.41 39.23 -28.42
C MET A 215 3.19 39.17 -29.32
N LEU A 216 3.34 39.46 -30.61
CA LEU A 216 2.27 39.37 -31.61
C LEU A 216 1.68 37.96 -31.67
N ALA A 217 2.53 36.93 -31.64
CA ALA A 217 2.09 35.54 -31.62
C ALA A 217 1.26 35.23 -30.38
N VAL A 218 1.78 35.49 -29.17
CA VAL A 218 1.08 35.18 -27.91
C VAL A 218 -0.18 36.02 -27.74
N ASP A 219 -0.17 37.29 -28.12
CA ASP A 219 -1.34 38.17 -28.06
C ASP A 219 -2.46 37.69 -28.99
N SER A 220 -2.12 37.04 -30.12
CA SER A 220 -3.12 36.45 -31.02
C SER A 220 -3.92 35.30 -30.41
N LEU A 221 -3.41 34.70 -29.32
CA LEU A 221 -4.07 33.61 -28.61
C LEU A 221 -5.15 34.09 -27.62
N ASN A 222 -5.15 35.39 -27.25
CA ASN A 222 -6.05 35.97 -26.25
C ASN A 222 -6.06 35.19 -24.91
N LEU A 223 -4.88 34.83 -24.41
CA LEU A 223 -4.75 34.15 -23.11
C LEU A 223 -5.26 35.03 -21.97
N ASP A 224 -5.91 34.42 -20.99
CA ASP A 224 -6.37 35.10 -19.76
C ASP A 224 -5.18 35.78 -19.06
N PRO A 225 -5.20 37.11 -18.85
CA PRO A 225 -4.10 37.80 -18.20
C PRO A 225 -3.93 37.45 -16.71
N ALA A 226 -4.90 36.82 -16.05
CA ALA A 226 -4.79 36.44 -14.65
C ALA A 226 -3.65 35.43 -14.38
N TYR A 227 -3.11 35.45 -13.17
CA TYR A 227 -2.21 34.41 -12.67
C TYR A 227 -3.05 33.22 -12.21
N ALA A 228 -2.84 32.04 -12.79
CA ALA A 228 -3.63 30.84 -12.48
C ALA A 228 -3.02 30.02 -11.33
N THR A 229 -1.69 30.04 -11.22
CA THR A 229 -0.89 29.23 -10.30
C THR A 229 -0.38 30.02 -9.08
N LEU A 230 -0.42 31.36 -9.13
CA LEU A 230 -0.01 32.25 -8.06
C LEU A 230 -1.16 33.13 -7.54
N ALA A 231 -1.08 33.51 -6.28
CA ALA A 231 -1.93 34.51 -5.65
C ALA A 231 -1.07 35.56 -4.93
N GLU A 232 -1.55 36.82 -4.90
CA GLU A 232 -0.89 37.90 -4.15
C GLU A 232 -1.14 37.74 -2.65
N GLY A 233 -0.12 38.05 -1.85
CA GLY A 233 -0.08 37.84 -0.40
C GLY A 233 1.14 37.02 0.00
N SER A 234 1.74 37.32 1.15
CA SER A 234 2.80 36.49 1.72
C SER A 234 2.21 35.53 2.75
N GLU A 235 2.64 34.26 2.69
CA GLU A 235 2.34 33.26 3.72
C GLU A 235 3.57 33.12 4.64
N GLU A 236 3.38 33.32 5.94
CA GLU A 236 4.42 33.07 6.94
C GLU A 236 4.72 31.56 7.04
N PRO A 237 5.98 31.16 7.32
CA PRO A 237 6.30 29.75 7.52
C PRO A 237 5.44 29.15 8.64
N LEU A 238 4.84 27.99 8.37
CA LEU A 238 4.14 27.25 9.41
C LEU A 238 5.16 26.77 10.46
N PRO A 239 4.81 26.83 11.75
CA PRO A 239 5.70 26.37 12.80
C PRO A 239 5.99 24.88 12.65
N ASP A 240 7.20 24.49 13.05
CA ASP A 240 7.58 23.07 13.14
C ASP A 240 6.60 22.33 14.06
N LYS A 241 6.16 21.15 13.63
CA LYS A 241 5.18 20.33 14.36
C LYS A 241 5.66 18.89 14.50
N GLN A 242 5.32 18.29 15.63
CA GLN A 242 5.40 16.85 15.83
C GLN A 242 3.99 16.32 16.02
N VAL A 243 3.60 15.37 15.19
CA VAL A 243 2.24 14.80 15.18
C VAL A 243 2.32 13.31 15.52
N PRO A 244 1.81 12.89 16.68
CA PRO A 244 1.62 11.48 17.00
C PRO A 244 0.61 10.84 16.02
N THR A 245 1.01 9.73 15.41
CA THR A 245 0.21 8.99 14.43
C THR A 245 0.66 7.53 14.39
N HIS A 246 0.21 6.76 13.43
CA HIS A 246 0.58 5.36 13.24
C HIS A 246 0.97 5.08 11.80
N CYS A 247 1.97 4.22 11.61
CA CYS A 247 2.41 3.78 10.30
C CYS A 247 1.38 2.81 9.70
N TYR A 248 0.93 3.06 8.47
CA TYR A 248 0.02 2.17 7.75
C TYR A 248 0.68 1.41 6.60
N THR A 249 2.02 1.37 6.53
CA THR A 249 2.70 0.66 5.43
C THR A 249 2.47 -0.85 5.49
N CYS A 250 2.37 -1.47 6.66
CA CYS A 250 2.08 -2.90 6.82
C CYS A 250 1.05 -3.17 7.93
N GLY A 251 0.63 -4.43 8.08
CA GLY A 251 -0.34 -4.83 9.09
C GLY A 251 0.09 -4.63 10.56
N ALA A 252 1.37 -4.34 10.84
CA ALA A 252 1.88 -4.18 12.21
C ALA A 252 1.38 -2.92 12.92
N LEU A 253 1.08 -1.85 12.15
CA LEU A 253 0.51 -0.61 12.65
C LEU A 253 1.29 0.03 13.82
N CYS A 254 2.62 0.13 13.70
CA CYS A 254 3.45 0.72 14.75
C CYS A 254 3.18 2.22 14.90
N GLY A 255 3.06 2.70 16.14
CA GLY A 255 2.98 4.11 16.47
C GLY A 255 4.24 4.88 16.03
N MET A 256 4.02 6.08 15.51
CA MET A 256 5.07 6.94 14.97
C MET A 256 4.83 8.42 15.30
N THR A 257 5.90 9.20 15.32
CA THR A 257 5.86 10.66 15.37
C THR A 257 6.26 11.19 14.00
N ALA A 258 5.34 11.90 13.34
CA ALA A 258 5.61 12.62 12.11
C ALA A 258 6.19 14.01 12.44
N LYS A 259 7.27 14.40 11.75
CA LYS A 259 7.96 15.69 11.96
C LYS A 259 7.73 16.57 10.75
N LEU A 260 7.07 17.71 10.95
CA LEU A 260 6.78 18.67 9.90
C LEU A 260 7.63 19.93 10.07
N LYS A 261 8.10 20.45 8.94
CA LYS A 261 8.70 21.77 8.80
C LYS A 261 7.92 22.52 7.74
N ASP A 262 7.40 23.69 8.07
CA ASP A 262 6.55 24.49 7.17
C ASP A 262 5.42 23.66 6.51
N GLY A 263 4.79 22.74 7.27
CA GLY A 263 3.73 21.86 6.76
C GLY A 263 4.19 20.71 5.84
N ILE A 264 5.49 20.54 5.60
CA ILE A 264 6.07 19.42 4.83
C ILE A 264 6.58 18.35 5.79
N LEU A 265 6.24 17.07 5.55
CA LEU A 265 6.74 15.94 6.32
C LEU A 265 8.22 15.65 6.00
N VAL A 266 9.11 16.10 6.87
CA VAL A 266 10.56 15.97 6.67
C VAL A 266 11.15 14.69 7.27
N GLY A 267 10.40 14.00 8.14
CA GLY A 267 10.87 12.75 8.71
C GLY A 267 9.92 12.12 9.72
N THR A 268 10.29 10.91 10.16
CA THR A 268 9.49 10.11 11.09
C THR A 268 10.38 9.45 12.14
N SER A 269 9.82 9.20 13.32
CA SER A 269 10.45 8.40 14.38
C SER A 269 9.41 7.53 15.07
N GLY A 270 9.83 6.51 15.83
CA GLY A 270 8.88 5.70 16.57
C GLY A 270 8.23 6.47 17.73
N LEU A 271 6.97 6.17 18.00
CA LEU A 271 6.24 6.77 19.11
C LEU A 271 6.56 6.03 20.42
N ASN A 272 7.12 6.73 21.41
CA ASN A 272 7.50 6.12 22.68
C ASN A 272 6.28 5.58 23.42
N GLY A 273 6.43 4.40 24.02
CA GLY A 273 5.36 3.72 24.75
C GLY A 273 4.30 3.04 23.87
N ASP A 274 4.31 3.24 22.55
CA ASP A 274 3.36 2.59 21.64
C ASP A 274 3.40 1.05 21.80
N PRO A 275 2.26 0.34 21.95
CA PRO A 275 2.25 -1.09 22.21
C PRO A 275 2.87 -1.95 21.10
N LYS A 276 2.92 -1.49 19.84
CA LYS A 276 3.39 -2.27 18.68
C LYS A 276 4.85 -1.98 18.31
N GLY A 277 5.25 -0.72 18.35
CA GLY A 277 6.58 -0.23 18.00
C GLY A 277 7.49 -0.02 19.21
N GLY A 278 6.93 0.36 20.37
CA GLY A 278 7.68 0.67 21.58
C GLY A 278 8.76 1.74 21.37
N GLY A 279 8.48 2.77 20.55
CA GLY A 279 9.44 3.79 20.15
C GLY A 279 10.33 3.44 18.94
N ARG A 280 10.08 2.33 18.24
CA ARG A 280 10.90 1.86 17.10
C ARG A 280 10.14 1.86 15.78
N LEU A 281 10.87 2.08 14.68
CA LEU A 281 10.40 1.91 13.30
C LEU A 281 11.37 1.05 12.50
N CYS A 282 10.83 0.34 11.51
CA CYS A 282 11.62 -0.34 10.47
C CYS A 282 11.88 0.61 9.28
N PRO A 283 12.70 0.23 8.29
CA PRO A 283 12.97 1.04 7.10
C PRO A 283 11.70 1.50 6.38
N LYS A 284 10.66 0.64 6.32
CA LYS A 284 9.36 1.01 5.74
C LYS A 284 8.74 2.24 6.42
N GLY A 285 8.74 2.25 7.76
CA GLY A 285 8.21 3.37 8.55
C GLY A 285 9.12 4.61 8.52
N GLY A 286 10.44 4.42 8.46
CA GLY A 286 11.41 5.50 8.28
C GLY A 286 11.30 6.18 6.91
N SER A 287 10.93 5.43 5.88
CA SER A 287 10.77 5.92 4.50
C SER A 287 9.36 6.43 4.19
N ALA A 288 8.50 6.68 5.20
CA ALA A 288 7.11 7.07 4.98
C ALA A 288 6.96 8.40 4.20
N ALA A 289 7.87 9.38 4.42
CA ALA A 289 7.90 10.62 3.64
C ALA A 289 8.17 10.35 2.14
N LYS A 290 9.10 9.44 1.84
CA LYS A 290 9.43 9.02 0.47
C LYS A 290 8.30 8.23 -0.20
N HIS A 291 7.39 7.65 0.58
CA HIS A 291 6.14 7.09 0.06
C HIS A 291 5.13 8.21 -0.25
N LEU A 292 4.80 9.07 0.73
CA LEU A 292 3.86 10.18 0.57
C LEU A 292 4.20 11.08 -0.62
N TYR A 293 5.47 11.40 -0.78
CA TYR A 293 6.00 12.31 -1.80
C TYR A 293 6.59 11.58 -3.02
N SER A 294 6.20 10.33 -3.27
CA SER A 294 6.57 9.66 -4.51
C SER A 294 6.00 10.42 -5.73
N ALA A 295 6.85 10.74 -6.71
CA ALA A 295 6.43 11.41 -7.94
C ALA A 295 5.54 10.52 -8.83
N TYR A 296 5.52 9.20 -8.56
CA TYR A 296 4.71 8.20 -9.26
C TYR A 296 3.23 8.15 -8.82
N ARG A 297 2.79 9.03 -7.91
CA ARG A 297 1.39 9.10 -7.46
C ARG A 297 0.43 9.48 -8.59
N LEU A 298 -0.78 8.92 -8.52
CA LEU A 298 -1.90 9.41 -9.33
C LEU A 298 -2.31 10.81 -8.84
N LYS A 299 -2.59 11.72 -9.78
CA LYS A 299 -2.76 13.15 -9.48
C LYS A 299 -4.17 13.69 -9.76
N ALA A 300 -4.94 12.99 -10.60
CA ALA A 300 -6.30 13.35 -10.99
C ALA A 300 -7.08 12.10 -11.42
N PRO A 301 -8.43 12.14 -11.46
CA PRO A 301 -9.23 11.07 -12.03
C PRO A 301 -8.86 10.78 -13.49
N LEU A 302 -8.87 9.50 -13.85
CA LEU A 302 -8.54 9.04 -15.20
C LEU A 302 -9.67 8.18 -15.76
N ILE A 303 -9.97 8.36 -17.05
CA ILE A 303 -10.89 7.51 -17.80
C ILE A 303 -10.15 6.91 -18.99
N LYS A 304 -10.32 5.60 -19.18
CA LYS A 304 -9.78 4.90 -20.35
C LYS A 304 -10.72 5.01 -21.54
N GLU A 305 -10.19 5.46 -22.66
CA GLU A 305 -10.84 5.54 -23.97
C GLU A 305 -9.88 5.07 -25.05
N ASN A 306 -10.36 4.26 -25.99
CA ASN A 306 -9.53 3.72 -27.08
C ASN A 306 -8.22 3.06 -26.59
N GLY A 307 -8.26 2.41 -25.42
CA GLY A 307 -7.13 1.73 -24.81
C GLY A 307 -6.14 2.63 -24.05
N ARG A 308 -6.27 3.97 -24.08
CA ARG A 308 -5.40 4.92 -23.37
C ARG A 308 -6.19 5.72 -22.34
N PHE A 309 -5.52 6.20 -21.29
CA PHE A 309 -6.15 7.05 -20.27
C PHE A 309 -6.07 8.51 -20.67
N ARG A 310 -7.11 9.28 -20.33
CA ARG A 310 -7.11 10.75 -20.32
C ARG A 310 -7.52 11.26 -18.95
N LYS A 311 -7.21 12.53 -18.66
CA LYS A 311 -7.73 13.21 -17.46
C LYS A 311 -9.26 13.29 -17.51
N ALA A 312 -9.89 13.19 -16.35
CA ALA A 312 -11.31 13.41 -16.15
C ALA A 312 -11.53 14.33 -14.94
N SER A 313 -12.67 15.04 -14.94
CA SER A 313 -13.11 15.71 -13.71
C SER A 313 -13.59 14.67 -12.70
N TRP A 314 -13.62 15.04 -11.42
CA TRP A 314 -14.21 14.19 -10.39
C TRP A 314 -15.69 13.88 -10.66
N ASP A 315 -16.46 14.86 -11.15
CA ASP A 315 -17.87 14.65 -11.46
C ASP A 315 -18.04 13.63 -12.59
N GLU A 316 -17.29 13.79 -13.68
CA GLU A 316 -17.32 12.85 -14.82
C GLU A 316 -16.93 11.44 -14.40
N ALA A 317 -15.84 11.31 -13.63
CA ALA A 317 -15.33 10.01 -13.21
C ALA A 317 -16.28 9.32 -12.23
N LEU A 318 -16.83 10.04 -11.24
CA LEU A 318 -17.78 9.49 -10.28
C LEU A 318 -19.12 9.15 -10.93
N ASP A 319 -19.59 9.93 -11.89
CA ASP A 319 -20.79 9.62 -12.66
C ASP A 319 -20.59 8.36 -13.49
N LYS A 320 -19.42 8.20 -14.13
CA LYS A 320 -19.08 6.97 -14.88
C LYS A 320 -19.03 5.75 -13.95
N VAL A 321 -18.48 5.88 -12.75
CA VAL A 321 -18.48 4.80 -11.74
C VAL A 321 -19.90 4.50 -11.25
N ALA A 322 -20.69 5.51 -10.91
CA ALA A 322 -22.07 5.33 -10.45
C ALA A 322 -22.94 4.67 -11.54
N ASN A 323 -22.79 5.08 -12.80
CA ASN A 323 -23.48 4.47 -13.93
C ASN A 323 -23.00 3.04 -14.20
N GLY A 324 -21.69 2.79 -14.11
CA GLY A 324 -21.11 1.45 -14.20
C GLY A 324 -21.62 0.51 -13.11
N ILE A 325 -21.77 0.99 -11.87
CA ILE A 325 -22.41 0.22 -10.79
C ILE A 325 -23.87 -0.08 -11.13
N LYS A 326 -24.63 0.91 -11.60
CA LYS A 326 -26.05 0.75 -11.97
C LYS A 326 -26.27 -0.16 -13.18
N SER A 327 -25.30 -0.25 -14.10
CA SER A 327 -25.42 -1.10 -15.29
C SER A 327 -25.18 -2.58 -15.01
N ILE A 328 -24.53 -2.92 -13.89
CA ILE A 328 -24.26 -4.30 -13.51
C ILE A 328 -25.44 -4.85 -12.72
N GLU A 329 -25.89 -6.05 -13.10
CA GLU A 329 -26.94 -6.79 -12.40
C GLU A 329 -26.60 -6.99 -10.90
N GLU A 330 -27.60 -6.85 -10.03
CA GLU A 330 -27.44 -7.00 -8.58
C GLU A 330 -26.76 -8.35 -8.24
N GLY A 331 -25.79 -8.31 -7.33
CA GLY A 331 -24.99 -9.47 -6.96
C GLY A 331 -23.85 -9.84 -7.93
N LYS A 332 -23.77 -9.25 -9.13
CA LYS A 332 -22.69 -9.53 -10.11
C LYS A 332 -21.56 -8.50 -10.11
N LEU A 333 -21.63 -7.48 -9.26
CA LEU A 333 -20.56 -6.52 -9.01
C LEU A 333 -19.66 -7.01 -7.88
N GLY A 334 -18.40 -7.36 -8.20
CA GLY A 334 -17.39 -7.71 -7.21
C GLY A 334 -16.75 -6.47 -6.57
N TYR A 335 -16.43 -6.57 -5.28
CA TYR A 335 -15.63 -5.56 -4.56
C TYR A 335 -14.35 -6.18 -3.99
N PHE A 336 -13.21 -5.89 -4.61
CA PHE A 336 -11.91 -6.45 -4.23
C PHE A 336 -11.10 -5.39 -3.50
N ARG A 337 -10.48 -5.77 -2.38
CA ARG A 337 -9.68 -4.82 -1.60
C ARG A 337 -8.43 -5.42 -0.95
N GLY A 338 -7.40 -4.63 -0.74
CA GLY A 338 -6.24 -5.05 0.06
C GLY A 338 -6.42 -4.81 1.55
N ASN A 339 -5.35 -4.40 2.23
CA ASN A 339 -5.39 -3.93 3.62
C ASN A 339 -5.92 -2.49 3.63
N ASP A 340 -7.23 -2.35 3.57
CA ASP A 340 -7.97 -1.11 3.39
C ASP A 340 -7.90 -0.15 4.59
N PHE A 341 -8.01 1.15 4.32
CA PHE A 341 -8.10 2.21 5.33
C PHE A 341 -9.58 2.55 5.60
N ILE A 342 -9.94 2.84 6.85
CA ILE A 342 -11.30 3.25 7.26
C ILE A 342 -12.44 2.32 6.78
N ASN A 343 -12.23 1.00 6.89
CA ASN A 343 -13.04 -0.02 6.23
C ASN A 343 -14.56 0.05 6.42
N TRP A 344 -15.02 0.49 7.59
CA TRP A 344 -16.44 0.52 7.95
C TRP A 344 -17.31 1.35 6.99
N ILE A 345 -16.77 2.39 6.35
CA ILE A 345 -17.57 3.30 5.51
C ILE A 345 -17.86 2.68 4.14
N HIS A 346 -16.81 2.27 3.43
CA HIS A 346 -16.96 1.73 2.09
C HIS A 346 -17.50 0.30 2.12
N GLU A 347 -17.21 -0.49 3.16
CA GLU A 347 -17.82 -1.81 3.32
C GLU A 347 -19.33 -1.72 3.48
N ALA A 348 -19.85 -0.69 4.16
CA ALA A 348 -21.28 -0.47 4.31
C ALA A 348 -21.96 -0.16 2.97
N LEU A 349 -21.32 0.68 2.13
CA LEU A 349 -21.80 0.96 0.77
C LEU A 349 -21.90 -0.31 -0.07
N PHE A 350 -20.82 -1.08 -0.17
CA PHE A 350 -20.81 -2.30 -0.98
C PHE A 350 -21.60 -3.46 -0.34
N ALA A 351 -21.87 -3.43 0.97
CA ALA A 351 -22.82 -4.35 1.60
C ALA A 351 -24.25 -4.06 1.16
N HIS A 352 -24.61 -2.78 1.06
CA HIS A 352 -25.93 -2.37 0.59
C HIS A 352 -26.21 -2.81 -0.85
N PHE A 353 -25.19 -2.94 -1.69
CA PHE A 353 -25.32 -3.46 -3.06
C PHE A 353 -25.30 -4.99 -3.14
N GLY A 354 -25.14 -5.71 -2.02
CA GLY A 354 -25.02 -7.17 -2.05
C GLY A 354 -23.80 -7.66 -2.85
N CYS A 355 -22.74 -6.86 -2.94
CA CYS A 355 -21.54 -7.22 -3.69
C CYS A 355 -20.83 -8.42 -3.04
N PRO A 356 -20.44 -9.46 -3.79
CA PRO A 356 -19.42 -10.40 -3.35
C PRO A 356 -18.12 -9.64 -3.06
N LYS A 357 -17.56 -9.86 -1.86
CA LYS A 357 -16.36 -9.18 -1.41
C LYS A 357 -15.24 -10.17 -1.17
N THR A 358 -14.03 -9.79 -1.51
CA THR A 358 -12.83 -10.52 -1.08
C THR A 358 -11.70 -9.59 -0.74
N THR A 359 -10.65 -10.17 -0.16
CA THR A 359 -9.41 -9.48 0.15
C THR A 359 -8.22 -10.31 -0.33
N HIS A 360 -6.98 -9.84 -0.13
CA HIS A 360 -5.80 -10.68 -0.32
C HIS A 360 -5.68 -11.85 0.70
N ARG A 361 -6.46 -11.82 1.81
CA ARG A 361 -6.33 -12.76 2.93
C ARG A 361 -6.48 -14.25 2.58
N PRO A 362 -7.34 -14.68 1.63
CA PRO A 362 -7.44 -16.08 1.23
C PRO A 362 -6.10 -16.68 0.78
N MET A 363 -5.21 -15.86 0.22
CA MET A 363 -3.88 -16.28 -0.23
C MET A 363 -2.78 -16.07 0.83
N CYS A 364 -3.06 -15.31 1.89
CA CYS A 364 -2.06 -14.90 2.87
C CYS A 364 -1.96 -15.92 4.02
N ASP A 365 -3.00 -16.00 4.84
CA ASP A 365 -2.96 -16.72 6.11
C ASP A 365 -4.18 -17.63 6.32
N ASN A 366 -4.93 -17.92 5.26
CA ASN A 366 -6.23 -18.57 5.35
C ASN A 366 -6.21 -19.93 6.02
N SER A 367 -5.20 -20.75 5.74
CA SER A 367 -5.00 -22.05 6.38
C SER A 367 -4.88 -21.92 7.91
N ASN A 368 -4.15 -20.90 8.38
CA ASN A 368 -4.04 -20.62 9.82
C ASN A 368 -5.40 -20.19 10.40
N ARG A 369 -6.14 -19.35 9.66
CA ARG A 369 -7.49 -18.93 10.07
C ARG A 369 -8.44 -20.12 10.17
N MET A 370 -8.45 -21.00 9.18
CA MET A 370 -9.28 -22.21 9.15
C MET A 370 -8.98 -23.13 10.32
N ALA A 371 -7.70 -23.27 10.70
CA ALA A 371 -7.28 -24.05 11.85
C ALA A 371 -7.69 -23.42 13.19
N ASN A 372 -7.67 -22.08 13.27
CA ASN A 372 -7.73 -21.37 14.54
C ASN A 372 -9.09 -20.73 14.86
N GLU A 373 -9.82 -20.20 13.87
CA GLU A 373 -10.97 -19.30 14.04
C GLU A 373 -12.07 -19.85 14.94
N HIS A 374 -12.26 -21.17 14.95
CA HIS A 374 -13.25 -21.85 15.80
C HIS A 374 -12.66 -22.83 16.82
N ASN A 375 -11.34 -23.01 16.80
CA ASN A 375 -10.63 -23.86 17.75
C ASN A 375 -10.09 -23.06 18.94
N LEU A 376 -9.78 -21.78 18.71
CA LEU A 376 -9.42 -20.79 19.72
C LEU A 376 -10.16 -19.46 19.48
N CYS A 377 -9.93 -18.48 20.35
CA CYS A 377 -10.56 -17.17 20.24
C CYS A 377 -9.85 -16.21 19.26
N ASP A 378 -8.76 -16.64 18.60
CA ASP A 378 -8.01 -15.80 17.67
C ASP A 378 -7.54 -16.55 16.45
N LYS A 379 -7.42 -15.85 15.32
CA LYS A 379 -6.91 -16.41 14.08
C LYS A 379 -5.37 -16.53 14.07
N ARG A 380 -4.68 -15.73 14.88
CA ARG A 380 -3.24 -15.40 14.80
C ARG A 380 -2.65 -15.16 16.20
N PRO A 381 -2.69 -16.16 17.10
CA PRO A 381 -2.23 -15.96 18.46
C PRO A 381 -0.71 -15.71 18.47
N TRP A 382 -0.28 -14.64 19.13
CA TRP A 382 1.14 -14.22 19.17
C TRP A 382 1.81 -14.61 20.47
N ILE A 383 3.03 -15.15 20.37
CA ILE A 383 3.88 -15.45 21.53
C ILE A 383 4.32 -14.17 22.23
N ASN A 384 4.35 -14.17 23.56
CA ASN A 384 5.06 -13.17 24.35
C ASN A 384 6.54 -13.52 24.56
N TYR A 385 7.42 -12.95 23.72
CA TYR A 385 8.86 -13.17 23.82
C TYR A 385 9.50 -12.58 25.09
N GLU A 386 8.89 -11.57 25.70
CA GLU A 386 9.45 -10.90 26.87
C GLU A 386 9.67 -11.87 28.02
N ASP A 387 8.75 -12.82 28.21
CA ASP A 387 8.79 -13.79 29.29
C ASP A 387 9.26 -15.18 28.87
N SER A 388 9.47 -15.43 27.56
CA SER A 388 9.84 -16.76 27.06
C SER A 388 11.23 -17.21 27.50
N ASP A 389 11.35 -18.48 27.86
CA ASP A 389 12.61 -19.23 28.02
C ASP A 389 12.81 -20.28 26.91
N TYR A 390 11.73 -20.72 26.25
CA TYR A 390 11.79 -21.66 25.13
C TYR A 390 10.78 -21.31 24.03
N ILE A 391 11.28 -21.07 22.81
CA ILE A 391 10.50 -20.56 21.68
C ILE A 391 10.66 -21.52 20.50
N LEU A 392 9.52 -21.94 19.94
CA LEU A 392 9.45 -22.72 18.71
C LEU A 392 8.83 -21.89 17.58
N HIS A 393 9.54 -21.72 16.48
CA HIS A 393 8.99 -21.14 15.25
C HIS A 393 8.93 -22.17 14.14
N PHE A 394 7.78 -22.22 13.46
CA PHE A 394 7.59 -22.98 12.23
C PHE A 394 7.25 -22.02 11.09
N GLY A 395 8.07 -22.02 10.04
CA GLY A 395 7.84 -21.24 8.82
C GLY A 395 7.59 -19.74 9.07
N MET A 396 8.32 -19.16 10.03
CA MET A 396 8.16 -17.76 10.45
C MET A 396 9.50 -17.04 10.55
N ASN A 397 9.59 -15.87 9.91
CA ASN A 397 10.78 -15.04 9.88
C ASN A 397 10.56 -13.67 10.56
N GLU A 398 10.46 -13.68 11.89
CA GLU A 398 10.20 -12.49 12.72
C GLU A 398 11.17 -11.34 12.52
N PHE A 399 12.42 -11.59 12.13
CA PHE A 399 13.37 -10.50 11.93
C PHE A 399 13.16 -9.73 10.62
N ALA A 400 12.53 -10.33 9.62
CA ALA A 400 12.20 -9.65 8.35
C ALA A 400 10.71 -9.27 8.22
N SER A 401 9.80 -10.10 8.74
CA SER A 401 8.36 -9.97 8.48
C SER A 401 7.51 -9.87 9.75
N SER A 402 8.05 -9.29 10.84
CA SER A 402 7.32 -9.16 12.11
C SER A 402 6.06 -8.31 12.01
N TYR A 403 5.08 -8.64 12.84
CA TYR A 403 3.87 -7.86 13.08
C TYR A 403 4.06 -6.80 14.20
N GLY A 404 5.25 -6.23 14.33
CA GLY A 404 5.55 -5.14 15.28
C GLY A 404 7.03 -5.05 15.64
N GLN A 405 7.63 -3.85 15.63
CA GLN A 405 9.04 -3.69 15.96
C GLN A 405 9.36 -3.91 17.46
N ARG A 406 8.39 -3.69 18.36
CA ARG A 406 8.51 -4.07 19.77
C ARG A 406 8.70 -5.58 19.91
N LYS A 407 7.92 -6.36 19.15
CA LYS A 407 7.98 -7.81 19.15
C LYS A 407 9.35 -8.33 18.67
N THR A 408 9.85 -7.80 17.55
CA THR A 408 11.22 -8.10 17.08
C THR A 408 12.29 -7.78 18.14
N ALA A 409 12.16 -6.64 18.83
CA ALA A 409 13.08 -6.26 19.90
C ALA A 409 13.01 -7.20 21.11
N GLN A 410 11.81 -7.61 21.51
CA GLN A 410 11.60 -8.58 22.59
C GLN A 410 12.18 -9.95 22.24
N LEU A 411 12.05 -10.41 20.98
CA LEU A 411 12.69 -11.67 20.54
C LEU A 411 14.22 -11.60 20.65
N LYS A 412 14.83 -10.50 20.18
CA LYS A 412 16.28 -10.28 20.34
C LYS A 412 16.70 -10.25 21.80
N ALA A 413 15.91 -9.60 22.66
CA ALA A 413 16.17 -9.54 24.09
C ALA A 413 16.05 -10.93 24.76
N ALA A 414 15.07 -11.74 24.34
CA ALA A 414 14.90 -13.11 24.82
C ALA A 414 16.12 -13.99 24.49
N ILE A 415 16.58 -13.96 23.23
CA ILE A 415 17.78 -14.69 22.81
C ILE A 415 18.99 -14.24 23.63
N LYS A 416 19.18 -12.92 23.81
CA LYS A 416 20.27 -12.37 24.62
C LYS A 416 20.22 -12.79 26.09
N ARG A 417 19.00 -12.96 26.65
CA ARG A 417 18.77 -13.46 28.01
C ARG A 417 19.08 -14.96 28.13
N GLY A 418 19.22 -15.69 27.03
CA GLY A 418 19.47 -17.12 26.99
C GLY A 418 18.23 -17.97 26.75
N ALA A 419 17.11 -17.37 26.28
CA ALA A 419 15.97 -18.14 25.83
C ALA A 419 16.38 -19.00 24.62
N LYS A 420 15.99 -20.28 24.63
CA LYS A 420 16.26 -21.19 23.51
C LYS A 420 15.26 -20.94 22.40
N LEU A 421 15.75 -20.47 21.25
CA LEU A 421 14.96 -20.31 20.02
C LEU A 421 15.30 -21.43 19.05
N VAL A 422 14.31 -22.27 18.74
CA VAL A 422 14.40 -23.32 17.71
C VAL A 422 13.52 -22.93 16.52
N VAL A 423 14.12 -22.89 15.33
CA VAL A 423 13.44 -22.46 14.10
C VAL A 423 13.42 -23.61 13.10
N PHE A 424 12.21 -24.08 12.77
CA PHE A 424 11.94 -24.99 11.66
C PHE A 424 11.67 -24.15 10.40
N ASP A 425 12.62 -24.17 9.46
CA ASP A 425 12.55 -23.40 8.22
C ASP A 425 13.40 -24.12 7.16
N PRO A 426 12.90 -24.39 5.94
CA PRO A 426 13.72 -24.97 4.87
C PRO A 426 14.90 -24.07 4.49
N ARG A 427 14.81 -22.76 4.75
CA ARG A 427 15.86 -21.77 4.53
C ARG A 427 16.49 -21.38 5.86
N ARG A 428 17.80 -21.13 5.87
CA ARG A 428 18.44 -20.41 6.98
C ARG A 428 18.10 -18.91 6.91
N SER A 429 16.84 -18.58 7.19
CA SER A 429 16.32 -17.21 7.24
C SER A 429 17.02 -16.34 8.27
N GLU A 430 16.75 -15.04 8.27
CA GLU A 430 17.32 -14.07 9.21
C GLU A 430 17.03 -14.45 10.66
N THR A 431 15.83 -14.97 10.91
CA THR A 431 15.44 -15.49 12.25
C THR A 431 16.15 -16.81 12.56
N ALA A 432 16.24 -17.74 11.61
CA ALA A 432 16.97 -19.00 11.79
C ALA A 432 18.48 -18.81 11.98
N ALA A 433 19.08 -17.83 11.30
CA ALA A 433 20.49 -17.49 11.42
C ALA A 433 20.85 -16.97 12.82
N ALA A 434 19.90 -16.32 13.49
CA ALA A 434 20.05 -15.83 14.86
C ALA A 434 19.49 -16.79 15.93
N ALA A 435 18.87 -17.89 15.51
CA ALA A 435 18.31 -18.89 16.42
C ALA A 435 19.41 -19.64 17.16
N THR A 436 19.06 -20.17 18.34
CA THR A 436 19.92 -21.10 19.06
C THR A 436 20.09 -22.40 18.26
N GLU A 437 19.04 -22.81 17.55
CA GLU A 437 19.02 -24.01 16.72
C GLU A 437 18.16 -23.78 15.47
N TRP A 438 18.71 -24.08 14.30
CA TRP A 438 17.98 -24.10 13.02
C TRP A 438 17.80 -25.53 12.55
N ILE A 439 16.54 -25.90 12.26
CA ILE A 439 16.16 -27.21 11.74
C ILE A 439 15.75 -27.08 10.27
N PRO A 440 16.56 -27.58 9.31
CA PRO A 440 16.26 -27.55 7.89
C PRO A 440 15.21 -28.60 7.54
N ILE A 441 13.95 -28.27 7.78
CA ILE A 441 12.82 -29.17 7.53
C ILE A 441 12.48 -29.23 6.03
N LYS A 442 12.08 -30.39 5.51
CA LYS A 442 11.54 -30.49 4.16
C LYS A 442 10.26 -29.64 4.03
N PRO A 443 10.07 -28.84 2.96
CA PRO A 443 8.88 -28.02 2.79
C PRO A 443 7.57 -28.81 2.94
N ALA A 444 6.57 -28.19 3.59
CA ALA A 444 5.24 -28.74 3.84
C ALA A 444 5.18 -29.98 4.76
N THR A 445 6.25 -30.30 5.51
CA THR A 445 6.29 -31.45 6.43
C THR A 445 6.23 -31.09 7.92
N ASP A 446 6.00 -29.82 8.23
CA ASP A 446 5.92 -29.27 9.59
C ASP A 446 4.90 -29.99 10.47
N GLY A 447 3.73 -30.32 9.91
CA GLY A 447 2.70 -31.08 10.61
C GLY A 447 3.18 -32.44 11.10
N ALA A 448 4.04 -33.13 10.35
CA ALA A 448 4.57 -34.44 10.76
C ALA A 448 5.48 -34.31 11.99
N VAL A 449 6.37 -33.32 11.98
CA VAL A 449 7.25 -33.04 13.12
C VAL A 449 6.43 -32.63 14.35
N ALA A 450 5.46 -31.72 14.20
CA ALA A 450 4.62 -31.29 15.31
C ALA A 450 3.79 -32.44 15.91
N MET A 451 3.23 -33.32 15.07
CA MET A 451 2.51 -34.52 15.52
C MET A 451 3.42 -35.50 16.27
N ALA A 452 4.66 -35.69 15.82
CA ALA A 452 5.64 -36.51 16.52
C ALA A 452 6.09 -35.93 17.85
N MET A 453 6.19 -34.60 17.94
CA MET A 453 6.40 -33.93 19.22
C MET A 453 5.21 -34.14 20.17
N CYS A 454 3.96 -34.04 19.66
CA CYS A 454 2.76 -34.36 20.44
C CYS A 454 2.78 -35.80 20.94
N TYR A 455 3.21 -36.76 20.12
CA TYR A 455 3.37 -38.17 20.51
C TYR A 455 4.30 -38.34 21.72
N VAL A 456 5.48 -37.73 21.67
CA VAL A 456 6.46 -37.81 22.77
C VAL A 456 5.88 -37.22 24.05
N ILE A 457 5.20 -36.07 23.95
CA ILE A 457 4.57 -35.39 25.10
C ILE A 457 3.46 -36.24 25.71
N ILE A 458 2.58 -36.82 24.90
CA ILE A 458 1.45 -37.64 25.34
C ILE A 458 1.95 -38.97 25.93
N LYS A 459 2.81 -39.70 25.22
CA LYS A 459 3.34 -41.01 25.64
C LYS A 459 4.05 -40.92 27.00
N ASN A 460 4.79 -39.83 27.21
CA ASN A 460 5.56 -39.62 28.44
C ASN A 460 4.78 -38.85 29.52
N ASN A 461 3.49 -38.56 29.31
CA ASN A 461 2.64 -37.79 30.21
C ASN A 461 3.23 -36.42 30.62
N LEU A 462 3.82 -35.70 29.66
CA LEU A 462 4.46 -34.39 29.86
C LEU A 462 3.53 -33.19 29.61
N TYR A 463 2.27 -33.42 29.26
CA TYR A 463 1.26 -32.38 29.04
C TYR A 463 0.75 -31.78 30.36
N ASP A 464 0.23 -30.56 30.30
CA ASP A 464 -0.42 -29.89 31.43
C ASP A 464 -1.81 -30.52 31.67
N ARG A 465 -1.91 -31.36 32.70
CA ARG A 465 -3.14 -32.10 33.01
C ARG A 465 -4.30 -31.19 33.38
N ASP A 466 -4.06 -30.16 34.20
CA ASP A 466 -5.12 -29.22 34.62
C ASP A 466 -5.68 -28.48 33.40
N PHE A 467 -4.79 -28.00 32.52
CA PHE A 467 -5.23 -27.32 31.31
C PHE A 467 -5.99 -28.26 30.37
N VAL A 468 -5.46 -29.46 30.12
CA VAL A 468 -6.10 -30.43 29.23
C VAL A 468 -7.48 -30.84 29.73
N GLU A 469 -7.62 -31.16 31.02
CA GLU A 469 -8.89 -31.60 31.60
C GLU A 469 -9.94 -30.46 31.63
N ASN A 470 -9.53 -29.26 32.05
CA ASN A 470 -10.47 -28.18 32.33
C ASN A 470 -10.70 -27.23 31.15
N TRP A 471 -9.71 -27.04 30.29
CA TRP A 471 -9.69 -25.98 29.28
C TRP A 471 -9.52 -26.46 27.83
N THR A 472 -9.65 -27.77 27.60
CA THR A 472 -9.68 -28.33 26.23
C THR A 472 -10.95 -29.13 25.93
N HIS A 473 -11.17 -29.39 24.64
CA HIS A 473 -12.21 -30.26 24.10
C HIS A 473 -11.61 -31.17 23.02
N GLY A 474 -11.94 -32.46 23.04
CA GLY A 474 -11.52 -33.44 22.03
C GLY A 474 -10.13 -34.06 22.25
N PHE A 475 -9.59 -34.02 23.48
CA PHE A 475 -8.25 -34.54 23.78
C PHE A 475 -8.14 -36.07 23.61
N GLU A 476 -9.14 -36.84 24.03
CA GLU A 476 -9.07 -38.30 23.96
C GLU A 476 -9.09 -38.82 22.51
N GLU A 477 -9.86 -38.20 21.63
CA GLU A 477 -9.86 -38.47 20.19
C GLU A 477 -8.50 -38.11 19.57
N PHE A 478 -7.97 -36.95 19.93
CA PHE A 478 -6.63 -36.54 19.48
C PHE A 478 -5.53 -37.48 19.97
N LYS A 479 -5.60 -37.93 21.22
CA LYS A 479 -4.66 -38.89 21.80
C LYS A 479 -4.68 -40.21 21.04
N LYS A 480 -5.87 -40.75 20.74
CA LYS A 480 -6.02 -41.98 19.92
C LYS A 480 -5.39 -41.81 18.54
N ARG A 481 -5.62 -40.67 17.88
CA ARG A 481 -4.97 -40.32 16.60
C ARG A 481 -3.45 -40.36 16.73
N VAL A 482 -2.89 -39.62 17.69
CA VAL A 482 -1.43 -39.52 17.87
C VAL A 482 -0.78 -40.88 18.16
N LEU A 483 -1.43 -41.71 18.99
CA LEU A 483 -0.94 -43.04 19.36
C LEU A 483 -1.18 -44.11 18.29
N GLY A 484 -2.01 -43.84 17.28
CA GLY A 484 -2.33 -44.78 16.20
C GLY A 484 -3.47 -45.74 16.53
N ASP A 485 -4.23 -45.50 17.60
CA ASP A 485 -5.36 -46.34 18.00
C ASP A 485 -6.54 -46.23 17.02
N GLU A 486 -6.63 -45.11 16.28
CA GLU A 486 -7.70 -44.83 15.31
C GLU A 486 -7.48 -45.50 13.96
N ASP A 487 -6.24 -45.50 13.45
CA ASP A 487 -5.93 -45.86 12.06
C ASP A 487 -4.67 -46.73 11.90
N GLY A 488 -4.05 -47.16 13.00
CA GLY A 488 -2.84 -47.98 13.01
C GLY A 488 -1.54 -47.23 12.73
N ILE A 489 -1.58 -45.90 12.55
CA ILE A 489 -0.39 -45.08 12.27
C ILE A 489 0.09 -44.44 13.56
N VAL A 490 1.20 -44.91 14.11
CA VAL A 490 1.82 -44.25 15.26
C VAL A 490 2.58 -43.02 14.75
N ARG A 491 2.22 -41.82 15.23
CA ARG A 491 2.90 -40.57 14.84
C ARG A 491 4.21 -40.42 15.63
N SER A 492 5.12 -41.39 15.54
CA SER A 492 6.38 -41.38 16.31
C SER A 492 7.45 -40.47 15.69
N PRO A 493 8.54 -40.15 16.41
CA PRO A 493 9.70 -39.48 15.85
C PRO A 493 10.28 -40.17 14.61
N GLU A 494 10.31 -41.51 14.55
CA GLU A 494 10.78 -42.28 13.39
C GLU A 494 9.86 -42.12 12.19
N TRP A 495 8.55 -42.03 12.43
CA TRP A 495 7.56 -41.76 11.38
C TRP A 495 7.79 -40.37 10.77
N ALA A 496 7.88 -39.34 11.62
CA ALA A 496 8.10 -37.97 11.16
C ALA A 496 9.48 -37.78 10.50
N SER A 497 10.50 -38.51 10.96
CA SER A 497 11.85 -38.44 10.39
C SER A 497 11.88 -38.86 8.92
N LYS A 498 11.16 -39.94 8.56
CA LYS A 498 11.04 -40.41 7.17
C LYS A 498 10.36 -39.40 6.25
N ILE A 499 9.44 -38.60 6.78
CA ILE A 499 8.66 -37.62 6.02
C ILE A 499 9.43 -36.31 5.87
N SER A 500 9.94 -35.79 6.98
CA SER A 500 10.46 -34.44 7.10
C SER A 500 11.96 -34.30 6.87
N GLY A 501 12.71 -35.40 6.95
CA GLY A 501 14.17 -35.41 6.96
C GLY A 501 14.80 -34.97 8.29
N VAL A 502 14.01 -34.58 9.29
CA VAL A 502 14.52 -34.22 10.62
C VAL A 502 14.87 -35.50 11.39
N PRO A 503 16.06 -35.62 12.01
CA PRO A 503 16.41 -36.81 12.80
C PRO A 503 15.42 -37.07 13.94
N ALA A 504 15.02 -38.33 14.13
CA ALA A 504 14.08 -38.74 15.17
C ALA A 504 14.51 -38.29 16.58
N GLU A 505 15.80 -38.46 16.91
CA GLU A 505 16.39 -38.02 18.19
C GLU A 505 16.26 -36.51 18.42
N THR A 506 16.35 -35.72 17.35
CA THR A 506 16.19 -34.25 17.41
C THR A 506 14.74 -33.89 17.70
N ILE A 507 13.79 -34.56 17.04
CA ILE A 507 12.34 -34.37 17.29
C ILE A 507 12.01 -34.70 18.75
N GLU A 508 12.48 -35.86 19.24
CA GLU A 508 12.23 -36.31 20.62
C GLU A 508 12.83 -35.35 21.65
N ARG A 509 14.10 -34.96 21.47
CA ARG A 509 14.76 -34.00 22.36
C ARG A 509 14.00 -32.68 22.42
N ILE A 510 13.67 -32.08 21.26
CA ILE A 510 12.98 -30.78 21.21
C ILE A 510 11.60 -30.90 21.88
N ALA A 511 10.88 -32.01 21.70
CA ALA A 511 9.59 -32.22 22.36
C ALA A 511 9.69 -32.26 23.89
N ILE A 512 10.69 -32.97 24.43
CA ILE A 512 10.94 -33.08 25.87
C ILE A 512 11.39 -31.73 26.44
N GLU A 513 12.33 -31.06 25.78
CA GLU A 513 12.84 -29.75 26.17
C GLU A 513 11.72 -28.71 26.19
N PHE A 514 10.90 -28.67 25.12
CA PHE A 514 9.73 -27.80 25.06
C PHE A 514 8.80 -28.09 26.23
N ALA A 515 8.29 -29.32 26.38
CA ALA A 515 7.30 -29.62 27.43
C ALA A 515 7.78 -29.30 28.86
N LYS A 516 9.08 -29.53 29.15
CA LYS A 516 9.67 -29.27 30.47
C LYS A 516 10.04 -27.81 30.73
N SER A 517 10.09 -26.96 29.71
CA SER A 517 10.40 -25.54 29.88
C SER A 517 9.28 -24.81 30.62
N LYS A 518 9.60 -23.73 31.35
CA LYS A 518 8.62 -23.06 32.20
C LYS A 518 7.76 -22.08 31.40
N ASN A 519 8.38 -21.15 30.68
CA ASN A 519 7.71 -20.09 29.95
C ASN A 519 7.90 -20.26 28.44
N LYS A 520 6.98 -20.98 27.81
CA LYS A 520 7.19 -21.54 26.47
C LYS A 520 6.03 -21.26 25.54
N GLY A 521 6.32 -21.24 24.24
CA GLY A 521 5.30 -21.09 23.21
C GLY A 521 5.79 -21.52 21.85
N THR A 522 4.86 -21.97 21.01
CA THR A 522 5.09 -22.23 19.59
C THR A 522 4.21 -21.36 18.70
N ALA A 523 4.75 -20.91 17.58
CA ALA A 523 4.06 -20.05 16.63
C ALA A 523 4.40 -20.42 15.19
N SER A 524 3.43 -20.16 14.32
CA SER A 524 3.56 -20.23 12.87
C SER A 524 2.95 -18.98 12.23
N TRP A 525 3.36 -18.71 10.99
CA TRP A 525 2.81 -17.59 10.20
C TRP A 525 2.53 -18.01 8.75
N THR A 526 2.73 -17.09 7.80
CA THR A 526 2.37 -17.27 6.38
C THR A 526 3.15 -18.37 5.67
N GLY A 527 4.37 -18.72 6.12
CA GLY A 527 5.12 -19.82 5.51
C GLY A 527 4.33 -21.12 5.53
N LEU A 528 3.76 -21.48 6.68
CA LEU A 528 2.87 -22.63 6.80
C LEU A 528 1.48 -22.42 6.21
N ALA A 529 1.01 -21.17 6.15
CA ALA A 529 -0.32 -20.92 5.62
C ALA A 529 -0.41 -21.13 4.10
N GLN A 530 0.73 -21.08 3.41
CA GLN A 530 0.87 -21.12 1.95
C GLN A 530 1.37 -22.48 1.43
N VAL A 531 1.20 -23.56 2.20
CA VAL A 531 1.44 -24.94 1.75
C VAL A 531 0.13 -25.74 1.65
N PRO A 532 0.05 -26.80 0.82
CA PRO A 532 -1.20 -27.52 0.54
C PRO A 532 -1.91 -28.10 1.78
N ASN A 533 -1.15 -28.50 2.81
CA ASN A 533 -1.66 -29.09 4.05
C ASN A 533 -1.65 -28.11 5.24
N GLY A 534 -1.53 -26.80 4.98
CA GLY A 534 -1.25 -25.79 5.99
C GLY A 534 -2.27 -25.70 7.14
N MET A 535 -3.54 -26.05 6.89
CA MET A 535 -4.57 -26.09 7.94
C MET A 535 -4.24 -27.16 8.99
N TYR A 536 -3.97 -28.39 8.56
CA TYR A 536 -3.67 -29.51 9.45
C TYR A 536 -2.32 -29.29 10.17
N SER A 537 -1.31 -28.81 9.45
CA SER A 537 -0.01 -28.46 10.01
C SER A 537 -0.13 -27.37 11.09
N THR A 538 -0.95 -26.34 10.85
CA THR A 538 -1.19 -25.30 11.86
C THR A 538 -1.93 -25.84 13.08
N ALA A 539 -2.94 -26.69 12.87
CA ALA A 539 -3.65 -27.34 13.96
C ALA A 539 -2.69 -28.21 14.81
N ALA A 540 -1.75 -28.94 14.19
CA ALA A 540 -0.77 -29.77 14.87
C ALA A 540 0.21 -28.94 15.71
N ILE A 541 0.61 -27.76 15.21
CA ILE A 541 1.46 -26.83 15.98
C ILE A 541 0.69 -26.23 17.15
N GLN A 542 -0.57 -25.82 16.96
CA GLN A 542 -1.38 -25.31 18.07
C GLN A 542 -1.69 -26.41 19.10
N ALA A 543 -1.72 -27.68 18.70
CA ALA A 543 -1.88 -28.81 19.62
C ALA A 543 -0.73 -28.88 20.62
N LEU A 544 0.50 -28.51 20.24
CA LEU A 544 1.63 -28.40 21.20
C LEU A 544 1.35 -27.35 22.27
N ASN A 545 0.83 -26.18 21.88
CA ASN A 545 0.43 -25.13 22.82
C ASN A 545 -0.71 -25.60 23.75
N GLY A 546 -1.69 -26.31 23.19
CA GLY A 546 -2.84 -26.86 23.92
C GLY A 546 -2.47 -27.97 24.90
N LEU A 547 -1.61 -28.91 24.50
CA LEU A 547 -1.07 -29.95 25.39
C LEU A 547 -0.28 -29.34 26.54
N CYS A 548 0.50 -28.29 26.27
CA CYS A 548 1.39 -27.72 27.27
C CYS A 548 0.78 -26.54 28.07
N GLY A 549 -0.52 -26.26 27.92
CA GLY A 549 -1.21 -25.21 28.69
C GLY A 549 -0.68 -23.80 28.47
N THR A 550 -0.10 -23.52 27.30
CA THR A 550 0.65 -22.27 27.06
C THR A 550 -0.24 -21.09 26.62
N PHE A 551 -1.49 -21.34 26.25
CA PHE A 551 -2.41 -20.26 25.86
C PHE A 551 -2.64 -19.33 27.05
N ASP A 552 -2.40 -18.04 26.81
CA ASP A 552 -2.45 -16.99 27.81
C ASP A 552 -1.50 -17.16 29.00
N ALA A 553 -0.43 -17.94 28.85
CA ALA A 553 0.60 -18.11 29.87
C ALA A 553 1.86 -17.30 29.51
N PRO A 554 2.74 -17.00 30.49
CA PRO A 554 4.04 -16.40 30.22
C PRO A 554 4.82 -17.18 29.17
N GLY A 555 5.34 -16.47 28.17
CA GLY A 555 6.09 -17.07 27.07
C GLY A 555 5.25 -17.78 26.00
N GLY A 556 3.94 -17.91 26.20
CA GLY A 556 3.01 -18.57 25.30
C GLY A 556 2.18 -17.62 24.44
N PRO A 557 1.28 -18.16 23.59
CA PRO A 557 0.41 -17.33 22.77
C PRO A 557 -0.63 -16.60 23.62
N SER A 558 -0.66 -15.27 23.55
CA SER A 558 -1.62 -14.46 24.31
C SER A 558 -3.04 -14.61 23.78
N LEU A 559 -4.03 -14.67 24.66
CA LEU A 559 -5.43 -14.55 24.27
C LEU A 559 -5.75 -13.07 24.02
N PRO A 560 -6.19 -12.71 22.80
CA PRO A 560 -6.42 -11.33 22.49
C PRO A 560 -7.75 -10.81 22.96
N PHE A 561 -7.73 -9.53 23.22
CA PHE A 561 -8.86 -8.74 23.64
C PHE A 561 -8.61 -7.33 23.13
N LYS A 562 -9.58 -6.76 22.44
CA LYS A 562 -9.61 -5.35 22.10
C LYS A 562 -10.98 -4.79 22.37
N ARG A 563 -11.06 -3.53 22.80
CA ARG A 563 -12.35 -2.87 23.02
C ARG A 563 -13.12 -2.80 21.70
N LYS A 564 -14.40 -3.16 21.73
CA LYS A 564 -15.34 -2.84 20.65
C LYS A 564 -15.70 -1.37 20.78
N LEU A 565 -15.40 -0.58 19.75
CA LEU A 565 -15.89 0.78 19.64
C LEU A 565 -17.37 0.77 19.26
N LYS A 566 -18.06 1.88 19.52
CA LYS A 566 -19.44 2.06 19.06
C LYS A 566 -19.51 2.20 17.53
N SER A 567 -20.73 2.20 17.02
CA SER A 567 -21.01 2.52 15.62
C SER A 567 -20.41 3.90 15.26
N PRO A 568 -19.82 4.07 14.07
CA PRO A 568 -19.47 5.39 13.55
C PRO A 568 -20.71 6.22 13.17
N TRP A 569 -21.86 5.58 12.93
CA TRP A 569 -23.16 6.25 12.86
C TRP A 569 -23.65 6.56 14.28
N GLY A 570 -23.80 7.86 14.58
CA GLY A 570 -24.27 8.37 15.86
C GLY A 570 -25.79 8.41 15.99
N ASP A 571 -26.27 9.05 17.05
CA ASP A 571 -27.70 9.15 17.34
C ASP A 571 -28.47 9.85 16.20
N GLY A 572 -29.53 9.22 15.71
CA GLY A 572 -30.33 9.72 14.58
C GLY A 572 -29.72 9.50 13.19
N GLN A 573 -28.51 8.93 13.09
CA GLN A 573 -27.90 8.58 11.82
C GLN A 573 -28.22 7.13 11.44
N GLU A 574 -28.66 6.91 10.21
CA GLU A 574 -29.02 5.59 9.73
C GLU A 574 -27.84 4.92 9.01
N LYS A 575 -27.51 3.69 9.40
CA LYS A 575 -26.54 2.84 8.68
C LYS A 575 -27.27 2.21 7.48
N PRO A 576 -26.66 2.15 6.27
CA PRO A 576 -27.34 1.55 5.13
C PRO A 576 -27.62 0.05 5.39
N PRO A 577 -28.81 -0.45 5.04
CA PRO A 577 -29.17 -1.84 5.26
C PRO A 577 -28.31 -2.75 4.38
N GLU A 578 -27.81 -3.84 4.94
CA GLU A 578 -26.98 -4.80 4.23
C GLU A 578 -27.86 -5.76 3.40
N LYS A 579 -27.47 -6.02 2.15
CA LYS A 579 -28.11 -7.01 1.29
C LYS A 579 -27.24 -8.27 1.22
N PRO A 580 -27.85 -9.47 1.10
CA PRO A 580 -27.08 -10.71 0.98
C PRO A 580 -26.27 -10.71 -0.32
N ALA A 581 -24.99 -11.07 -0.21
CA ALA A 581 -24.16 -11.30 -1.39
C ALA A 581 -24.36 -12.74 -1.93
N PRO A 582 -24.32 -12.96 -3.25
CA PRO A 582 -24.40 -14.31 -3.80
C PRO A 582 -23.19 -15.14 -3.39
N LYS A 583 -23.41 -16.45 -3.28
CA LYS A 583 -22.34 -17.41 -2.99
C LYS A 583 -21.52 -17.62 -4.26
N LEU A 584 -20.26 -17.17 -4.20
CA LEU A 584 -19.23 -17.55 -5.17
C LEU A 584 -18.53 -18.83 -4.72
N ASP A 585 -17.66 -19.38 -5.57
CA ASP A 585 -17.01 -20.65 -5.26
C ASP A 585 -16.04 -20.50 -4.07
N THR A 586 -16.01 -21.49 -3.18
CA THR A 586 -15.24 -21.46 -1.92
C THR A 586 -14.37 -22.71 -1.79
N PHE A 587 -13.40 -22.69 -0.87
CA PHE A 587 -12.55 -23.85 -0.59
C PHE A 587 -12.90 -24.52 0.75
N GLY A 588 -13.34 -25.79 0.70
CA GLY A 588 -13.46 -26.65 1.88
C GLY A 588 -14.23 -26.02 3.05
N ILE A 589 -13.58 -25.87 4.22
CA ILE A 589 -14.23 -25.27 5.40
C ILE A 589 -14.29 -23.73 5.38
N TRP A 590 -13.59 -23.05 4.48
CA TRP A 590 -13.62 -21.59 4.37
C TRP A 590 -15.00 -21.08 3.96
N SER A 591 -15.43 -19.97 4.56
CA SER A 591 -16.74 -19.34 4.29
C SER A 591 -16.67 -18.18 3.30
N GLY A 592 -15.47 -17.67 3.01
CA GLY A 592 -15.27 -16.61 2.03
C GLY A 592 -15.04 -17.14 0.61
N TRP A 593 -15.17 -16.25 -0.36
CA TRP A 593 -14.90 -16.54 -1.77
C TRP A 593 -13.42 -16.91 -2.01
N ALA A 594 -13.18 -17.82 -2.96
CA ALA A 594 -11.88 -18.30 -3.40
C ALA A 594 -11.33 -17.50 -4.61
N PRO A 595 -10.35 -16.60 -4.43
CA PRO A 595 -9.85 -15.76 -5.53
C PRO A 595 -9.23 -16.54 -6.69
N ALA A 596 -8.66 -17.72 -6.42
CA ALA A 596 -8.11 -18.59 -7.46
C ALA A 596 -9.16 -19.11 -8.46
N LEU A 597 -10.46 -19.00 -8.15
CA LEU A 597 -11.57 -19.40 -9.02
C LEU A 597 -12.19 -18.20 -9.78
N VAL A 598 -11.61 -17.00 -9.68
CA VAL A 598 -12.18 -15.77 -10.25
C VAL A 598 -12.45 -15.87 -11.75
N LEU A 599 -11.56 -16.48 -12.52
CA LEU A 599 -11.77 -16.64 -13.97
C LEU A 599 -12.96 -17.56 -14.25
N SER A 600 -13.13 -18.63 -13.48
CA SER A 600 -14.26 -19.55 -13.61
C SER A 600 -15.57 -18.86 -13.22
N ASP A 601 -15.58 -18.09 -12.14
CA ASP A 601 -16.75 -17.32 -11.70
C ASP A 601 -17.17 -16.26 -12.73
N VAL A 602 -16.20 -15.57 -13.36
CA VAL A 602 -16.47 -14.62 -14.45
C VAL A 602 -17.01 -15.33 -15.69
N LYS A 603 -16.39 -16.42 -16.13
CA LYS A 603 -16.87 -17.21 -17.30
C LYS A 603 -18.27 -17.79 -17.08
N ALA A 604 -18.60 -18.15 -15.84
CA ALA A 604 -19.93 -18.60 -15.45
C ALA A 604 -20.96 -17.45 -15.32
N GLY A 605 -20.55 -16.19 -15.52
CA GLY A 605 -21.41 -15.02 -15.41
C GLY A 605 -21.83 -14.68 -13.97
N LYS A 606 -21.11 -15.20 -12.96
CA LYS A 606 -21.35 -14.88 -11.54
C LYS A 606 -20.77 -13.50 -11.16
N LEU A 607 -19.75 -13.06 -11.89
CA LEU A 607 -19.16 -11.73 -11.78
C LEU A 607 -19.09 -11.08 -13.15
N LYS A 608 -19.62 -9.86 -13.25
CA LYS A 608 -19.65 -9.05 -14.47
C LYS A 608 -19.03 -7.68 -14.32
N GLY A 609 -18.95 -7.16 -13.10
CA GLY A 609 -18.30 -5.89 -12.82
C GLY A 609 -17.34 -6.00 -11.65
N LEU A 610 -16.44 -5.03 -11.53
CA LEU A 610 -15.45 -4.98 -10.46
C LEU A 610 -15.11 -3.55 -10.03
N ILE A 611 -15.10 -3.34 -8.71
CA ILE A 611 -14.42 -2.23 -8.07
C ILE A 611 -13.23 -2.77 -7.27
N ILE A 612 -12.04 -2.21 -7.49
CA ILE A 612 -10.81 -2.53 -6.76
C ILE A 612 -10.45 -1.35 -5.85
N TYR A 613 -10.11 -1.62 -4.59
CA TYR A 613 -9.60 -0.61 -3.66
C TYR A 613 -8.33 -1.06 -2.94
N PHE A 614 -7.25 -0.28 -3.03
CA PHE A 614 -6.00 -0.52 -2.31
C PHE A 614 -5.49 -1.96 -2.51
N GLY A 615 -5.42 -2.44 -3.75
CA GLY A 615 -5.13 -3.84 -4.04
C GLY A 615 -4.71 -4.09 -5.48
N ASP A 616 -3.74 -5.00 -5.66
CA ASP A 616 -3.28 -5.45 -6.96
C ASP A 616 -3.47 -6.98 -7.11
N PRO A 617 -4.72 -7.47 -7.32
CA PRO A 617 -5.00 -8.89 -7.48
C PRO A 617 -4.18 -9.55 -8.60
N VAL A 618 -3.85 -8.82 -9.67
CA VAL A 618 -3.00 -9.32 -10.77
C VAL A 618 -1.64 -9.81 -10.26
N LEU A 619 -1.00 -9.09 -9.34
CA LEU A 619 0.28 -9.51 -8.74
C LEU A 619 0.12 -10.40 -7.50
N SER A 620 -0.98 -10.27 -6.76
CA SER A 620 -1.07 -10.82 -5.39
C SER A 620 -1.81 -12.16 -5.26
N TRP A 621 -2.56 -12.62 -6.27
CA TRP A 621 -3.42 -13.82 -6.18
C TRP A 621 -2.84 -15.11 -6.77
N GLY A 622 -1.54 -15.11 -7.11
CA GLY A 622 -0.79 -16.32 -7.50
C GLY A 622 -0.91 -16.70 -8.97
N ASN A 623 -2.12 -16.69 -9.58
CA ASN A 623 -2.29 -16.92 -11.02
C ASN A 623 -2.57 -15.60 -11.76
N GLN A 624 -1.49 -14.92 -12.13
CA GLN A 624 -1.54 -13.63 -12.82
C GLN A 624 -2.35 -13.71 -14.13
N GLN A 625 -2.08 -14.71 -14.97
CA GLN A 625 -2.74 -14.84 -16.27
C GLN A 625 -4.26 -15.03 -16.13
N ALA A 626 -4.69 -15.91 -15.23
CA ALA A 626 -6.11 -16.13 -15.01
C ALA A 626 -6.81 -14.89 -14.43
N THR A 627 -6.15 -14.19 -13.51
CA THR A 627 -6.68 -12.97 -12.88
C THR A 627 -6.80 -11.83 -13.89
N THR A 628 -5.77 -11.58 -14.70
CA THR A 628 -5.82 -10.60 -15.80
C THR A 628 -6.96 -10.93 -16.74
N LYS A 629 -7.08 -12.18 -17.18
CA LYS A 629 -8.13 -12.58 -18.11
C LYS A 629 -9.53 -12.42 -17.52
N ALA A 630 -9.68 -12.69 -16.22
CA ALA A 630 -10.95 -12.52 -15.52
C ALA A 630 -11.36 -11.05 -15.49
N ILE A 631 -10.44 -10.14 -15.16
CA ILE A 631 -10.71 -8.71 -15.14
C ILE A 631 -11.05 -8.23 -16.56
N GLU A 632 -10.26 -8.57 -17.59
CA GLU A 632 -10.52 -8.17 -18.99
C GLU A 632 -11.93 -8.49 -19.48
N LEU A 633 -12.47 -9.66 -19.08
CA LEU A 633 -13.79 -10.14 -19.50
C LEU A 633 -14.96 -9.43 -18.83
N MET A 634 -14.73 -8.65 -17.76
CA MET A 634 -15.80 -7.93 -17.06
C MET A 634 -16.32 -6.75 -17.87
N GLU A 635 -17.61 -6.46 -17.75
CA GLU A 635 -18.33 -5.40 -18.46
C GLU A 635 -17.97 -4.00 -17.95
N PHE A 636 -17.70 -3.86 -16.65
CA PHE A 636 -17.29 -2.59 -16.02
C PHE A 636 -16.23 -2.80 -14.92
N LYS A 637 -15.21 -1.96 -14.91
CA LYS A 637 -14.06 -2.07 -14.02
C LYS A 637 -13.62 -0.69 -13.53
N ALA A 638 -13.51 -0.48 -12.23
CA ALA A 638 -12.89 0.73 -11.68
C ALA A 638 -11.90 0.42 -10.56
N ALA A 639 -10.88 1.27 -10.42
CA ALA A 639 -9.90 1.20 -9.36
C ALA A 639 -9.90 2.50 -8.53
N ILE A 640 -9.78 2.35 -7.22
CA ILE A 640 -9.54 3.42 -6.26
C ILE A 640 -8.15 3.20 -5.69
N GLU A 641 -7.18 4.03 -6.08
CA GLU A 641 -5.76 3.79 -5.82
C GLU A 641 -4.97 5.09 -5.67
N ALA A 642 -3.87 5.04 -4.91
CA ALA A 642 -2.92 6.17 -4.83
C ALA A 642 -1.84 6.11 -5.94
N TYR A 643 -1.66 4.94 -6.56
CA TYR A 643 -0.64 4.67 -7.58
C TYR A 643 -1.21 3.83 -8.73
N MET A 644 -0.65 3.98 -9.93
CA MET A 644 -0.99 3.12 -11.05
C MET A 644 -0.43 1.71 -10.85
N CYS A 645 -1.29 0.74 -10.47
CA CYS A 645 -0.93 -0.67 -10.29
C CYS A 645 -1.35 -1.54 -11.50
N ASN A 646 -0.92 -2.80 -11.54
CA ASN A 646 -1.19 -3.69 -12.68
C ASN A 646 -2.69 -3.92 -12.89
N SER A 647 -3.45 -4.00 -11.80
CA SER A 647 -4.90 -4.15 -11.86
C SER A 647 -5.60 -2.86 -12.31
N ALA A 648 -5.11 -1.68 -11.89
CA ALA A 648 -5.65 -0.39 -12.32
C ALA A 648 -5.48 -0.15 -13.83
N LEU A 649 -4.37 -0.64 -14.42
CA LEU A 649 -4.16 -0.59 -15.87
C LEU A 649 -5.24 -1.35 -16.66
N LEU A 650 -5.97 -2.28 -16.05
CA LEU A 650 -7.06 -3.02 -16.71
C LEU A 650 -8.42 -2.33 -16.55
N CYS A 651 -8.53 -1.31 -15.70
CA CYS A 651 -9.79 -0.63 -15.38
C CYS A 651 -10.20 0.44 -16.40
N ASP A 652 -11.50 0.74 -16.43
CA ASP A 652 -12.12 1.77 -17.28
C ASP A 652 -12.05 3.16 -16.64
N VAL A 653 -12.05 3.21 -15.30
CA VAL A 653 -11.98 4.45 -14.51
C VAL A 653 -11.02 4.26 -13.33
N ILE A 654 -10.23 5.29 -13.04
CA ILE A 654 -9.34 5.34 -11.88
C ILE A 654 -9.68 6.59 -11.06
N LEU A 655 -9.95 6.37 -9.77
CA LEU A 655 -10.18 7.43 -8.80
C LEU A 655 -8.96 7.53 -7.86
N PRO A 656 -8.25 8.67 -7.83
CA PRO A 656 -7.04 8.79 -7.03
C PRO A 656 -7.36 8.95 -5.54
N ASP A 657 -7.02 7.94 -4.73
CA ASP A 657 -7.10 8.00 -3.26
C ASP A 657 -5.94 8.84 -2.69
N SER A 658 -6.23 9.58 -1.63
CA SER A 658 -5.19 10.17 -0.80
C SER A 658 -4.47 9.07 -0.01
N THR A 659 -3.16 9.19 0.18
CA THR A 659 -2.38 8.23 0.98
C THR A 659 -2.81 8.24 2.45
N TRP A 660 -2.44 7.21 3.20
CA TRP A 660 -2.77 7.08 4.63
C TRP A 660 -2.18 8.19 5.52
N LEU A 661 -1.26 9.03 5.03
CA LEU A 661 -0.73 10.21 5.72
C LEU A 661 -1.55 11.50 5.44
N GLU A 662 -2.50 11.42 4.51
CA GLU A 662 -3.38 12.52 4.07
C GLU A 662 -4.84 12.33 4.53
N GLN A 663 -5.08 11.33 5.38
CA GLN A 663 -6.38 11.03 5.95
C GLN A 663 -6.23 10.43 7.34
N SER A 664 -7.31 10.41 8.11
CA SER A 664 -7.31 9.95 9.50
C SER A 664 -8.21 8.75 9.76
N GLN A 665 -7.88 7.96 10.77
CA GLN A 665 -8.75 6.90 11.31
C GLN A 665 -8.49 6.67 12.80
N VAL A 666 -9.50 6.12 13.49
CA VAL A 666 -9.38 5.55 14.83
C VAL A 666 -9.53 4.04 14.74
N LYS A 667 -8.64 3.30 15.42
CA LYS A 667 -8.62 1.84 15.36
C LYS A 667 -8.35 1.20 16.72
N PRO A 668 -9.23 0.30 17.20
CA PRO A 668 -8.92 -0.54 18.36
C PRO A 668 -8.03 -1.72 17.92
N ASP A 669 -6.96 -1.96 18.67
CA ASP A 669 -6.00 -3.02 18.40
C ASP A 669 -5.39 -3.56 19.71
N TRP A 670 -4.48 -4.52 19.62
CA TRP A 670 -3.83 -5.17 20.75
C TRP A 670 -2.48 -5.78 20.36
N LEU A 671 -1.55 -5.92 21.32
CA LEU A 671 -0.39 -6.83 21.20
C LEU A 671 -0.34 -7.77 22.41
N TYR A 672 -0.11 -7.22 23.59
CA TYR A 672 -0.31 -7.89 24.88
C TYR A 672 -1.29 -7.08 25.73
N GLU A 673 -1.17 -5.75 25.62
CA GLU A 673 -2.13 -4.74 26.05
C GLU A 673 -3.20 -4.52 24.96
N ALA A 674 -4.38 -4.07 25.37
CA ALA A 674 -5.39 -3.52 24.46
C ALA A 674 -5.23 -1.99 24.36
N PHE A 675 -5.40 -1.45 23.16
CA PHE A 675 -5.27 -0.02 22.94
C PHE A 675 -6.16 0.50 21.81
N ILE A 676 -6.32 1.82 21.78
CA ILE A 676 -6.93 2.54 20.66
C ILE A 676 -5.83 3.43 20.05
N GLY A 677 -5.59 3.29 18.75
CA GLY A 677 -4.65 4.11 18.00
C GLY A 677 -5.35 5.15 17.13
N TYR A 678 -4.73 6.32 17.00
CA TYR A 678 -5.08 7.38 16.05
C TYR A 678 -4.06 7.48 14.95
N PHE A 679 -4.57 7.42 13.72
CA PHE A 679 -3.85 7.68 12.50
C PHE A 679 -4.24 9.10 12.11
N ALA A 680 -3.29 10.02 12.17
CA ALA A 680 -3.50 11.43 11.89
C ALA A 680 -3.45 11.73 10.40
N GLU A 681 -4.26 12.69 9.96
CA GLU A 681 -3.99 13.45 8.74
C GLU A 681 -2.76 14.32 9.02
N VAL A 682 -1.59 13.87 8.54
CA VAL A 682 -0.30 14.52 8.78
C VAL A 682 -0.13 15.72 7.87
N VAL A 683 -0.50 15.55 6.59
CA VAL A 683 -0.52 16.63 5.59
C VAL A 683 -1.88 16.68 4.90
N LYS A 684 -2.21 17.82 4.26
CA LYS A 684 -3.41 17.90 3.43
C LYS A 684 -3.26 17.03 2.18
N PRO A 685 -4.36 16.48 1.63
CA PRO A 685 -4.35 15.80 0.33
C PRO A 685 -3.60 16.59 -0.75
N MET A 686 -2.62 15.96 -1.36
CA MET A 686 -1.86 16.51 -2.50
C MET A 686 -2.61 16.29 -3.82
N TYR A 687 -2.29 17.12 -4.81
CA TYR A 687 -2.88 17.06 -6.15
C TYR A 687 -4.42 17.22 -6.10
N ASP A 688 -5.12 16.66 -7.08
CA ASP A 688 -6.58 16.54 -7.07
C ASP A 688 -7.01 15.15 -6.56
N THR A 689 -6.45 14.73 -5.42
CA THR A 689 -6.81 13.46 -4.75
C THR A 689 -7.90 13.67 -3.70
N LYS A 690 -8.67 12.60 -3.41
CA LYS A 690 -9.66 12.60 -2.33
C LYS A 690 -9.42 11.40 -1.42
N PRO A 691 -9.57 11.55 -0.10
CA PRO A 691 -9.51 10.42 0.81
C PRO A 691 -10.71 9.48 0.58
N MET A 692 -10.50 8.18 0.77
CA MET A 692 -11.48 7.11 0.51
C MET A 692 -12.87 7.38 1.11
N TRP A 693 -12.96 8.00 2.29
CA TRP A 693 -14.25 8.31 2.91
C TRP A 693 -15.05 9.36 2.10
N LYS A 694 -14.38 10.37 1.52
CA LYS A 694 -15.01 11.37 0.63
C LYS A 694 -15.45 10.74 -0.68
N ILE A 695 -14.60 9.91 -1.28
CA ILE A 695 -14.95 9.14 -2.49
C ILE A 695 -16.22 8.32 -2.24
N THR A 696 -16.31 7.66 -1.08
CA THR A 696 -17.48 6.87 -0.69
C THR A 696 -18.74 7.72 -0.52
N VAL A 697 -18.66 8.86 0.18
CA VAL A 697 -19.78 9.78 0.39
C VAL A 697 -20.28 10.35 -0.94
N GLU A 698 -19.39 10.81 -1.82
CA GLU A 698 -19.75 11.39 -3.11
C GLU A 698 -20.36 10.35 -4.07
N LEU A 699 -19.84 9.12 -4.06
CA LEU A 699 -20.40 8.01 -4.81
C LEU A 699 -21.78 7.61 -4.26
N ALA A 700 -21.94 7.55 -2.93
CA ALA A 700 -23.24 7.28 -2.30
C ALA A 700 -24.28 8.34 -2.66
N LYS A 701 -23.91 9.64 -2.66
CA LYS A 701 -24.79 10.74 -3.10
C LYS A 701 -25.32 10.51 -4.52
N ARG A 702 -24.45 10.13 -5.48
CA ARG A 702 -24.82 9.83 -6.89
C ARG A 702 -25.65 8.55 -7.07
N LEU A 703 -25.55 7.63 -6.13
CA LEU A 703 -26.32 6.39 -6.08
C LEU A 703 -27.65 6.54 -5.33
N GLY A 704 -27.99 7.75 -4.83
CA GLY A 704 -29.22 8.01 -4.08
C GLY A 704 -29.16 7.58 -2.60
N LEU A 705 -27.96 7.26 -2.10
CA LEU A 705 -27.70 6.73 -0.75
C LEU A 705 -27.07 7.76 0.18
N GLY A 706 -26.94 9.01 -0.23
CA GLY A 706 -26.20 10.04 0.52
C GLY A 706 -26.69 10.27 1.96
N HIS A 707 -27.98 10.05 2.24
CA HIS A 707 -28.55 10.18 3.59
C HIS A 707 -27.96 9.19 4.60
N TYR A 708 -27.48 8.03 4.15
CA TYR A 708 -26.78 7.04 4.97
C TYR A 708 -25.33 7.43 5.29
N PHE A 709 -24.77 8.46 4.64
CA PHE A 709 -23.37 8.86 4.77
C PHE A 709 -23.28 10.37 5.06
N PRO A 710 -23.67 10.80 6.27
CA PRO A 710 -23.94 12.21 6.58
C PRO A 710 -22.69 13.07 6.84
N TRP A 711 -21.49 12.49 6.77
CA TRP A 711 -20.26 13.16 7.20
C TRP A 711 -19.74 14.17 6.16
N GLU A 712 -19.62 15.41 6.60
CA GLU A 712 -18.81 16.45 5.94
C GLU A 712 -17.42 16.57 6.59
N ASP A 713 -17.30 16.17 7.86
CA ASP A 713 -16.06 15.92 8.60
C ASP A 713 -16.06 14.49 9.13
N ILE A 714 -15.03 13.71 8.78
CA ILE A 714 -14.93 12.31 9.19
C ILE A 714 -14.65 12.17 10.70
N GLU A 715 -14.16 13.20 11.36
CA GLU A 715 -13.91 13.16 12.81
C GLU A 715 -15.20 13.01 13.62
N ASP A 716 -16.37 13.38 13.08
CA ASP A 716 -17.67 13.10 13.69
C ASP A 716 -17.89 11.59 13.88
N ALA A 717 -17.49 10.78 12.90
CA ALA A 717 -17.55 9.32 13.02
C ALA A 717 -16.65 8.80 14.15
N PHE A 718 -15.47 9.39 14.34
CA PHE A 718 -14.54 9.00 15.40
C PHE A 718 -15.03 9.42 16.78
N ARG A 719 -15.66 10.60 16.90
CA ARG A 719 -16.36 11.04 18.12
C ARG A 719 -17.49 10.06 18.49
N ASN A 720 -18.30 9.63 17.52
CA ASN A 720 -19.35 8.63 17.73
C ASN A 720 -18.77 7.29 18.23
N GLN A 721 -17.69 6.83 17.61
CA GLN A 721 -17.01 5.58 18.00
C GLN A 721 -16.51 5.58 19.45
N LEU A 722 -16.07 6.74 19.96
CA LEU A 722 -15.57 6.91 21.32
C LEU A 722 -16.65 7.31 22.34
N GLN A 723 -17.88 7.55 21.90
CA GLN A 723 -18.97 8.02 22.75
C GLN A 723 -19.27 7.02 23.88
N GLY A 724 -19.23 7.48 25.13
CA GLY A 724 -19.48 6.63 26.31
C GLY A 724 -18.27 5.80 26.76
N THR A 725 -17.11 5.97 26.12
CA THR A 725 -15.82 5.52 26.67
C THR A 725 -15.27 6.61 27.61
N PRO A 726 -14.34 6.27 28.53
CA PRO A 726 -13.72 7.28 29.40
C PRO A 726 -12.69 8.18 28.67
N TRP A 727 -12.43 7.92 27.39
CA TRP A 727 -11.40 8.61 26.61
C TRP A 727 -12.05 9.57 25.62
N SER A 728 -11.44 10.75 25.45
CA SER A 728 -11.90 11.71 24.45
C SER A 728 -11.14 11.56 23.15
N PHE A 729 -11.76 11.93 22.04
CA PHE A 729 -11.07 11.99 20.75
C PHE A 729 -9.91 13.00 20.76
N GLY A 730 -10.04 14.11 21.49
CA GLY A 730 -8.96 15.11 21.66
C GLY A 730 -7.73 14.54 22.37
N GLU A 731 -7.94 13.82 23.48
CA GLU A 731 -6.87 13.12 24.19
C GLU A 731 -6.16 12.10 23.28
N LEU A 732 -6.94 11.34 22.51
CA LEU A 732 -6.39 10.35 21.59
C LEU A 732 -5.54 11.01 20.48
N LYS A 733 -5.97 12.16 19.93
CA LYS A 733 -5.20 12.93 18.96
C LYS A 733 -3.88 13.45 19.54
N GLU A 734 -3.92 13.93 20.78
CA GLU A 734 -2.73 14.46 21.46
C GLU A 734 -1.69 13.37 21.75
N LYS A 735 -2.13 12.17 22.17
CA LYS A 735 -1.24 11.07 22.55
C LYS A 735 -0.84 10.18 21.37
N GLY A 736 -1.66 10.12 20.32
CA GLY A 736 -1.55 9.16 19.21
C GLY A 736 -2.12 7.78 19.56
N PHE A 737 -2.00 7.31 20.79
CA PHE A 737 -2.65 6.08 21.27
C PHE A 737 -3.08 6.20 22.74
N ILE A 738 -3.99 5.31 23.14
CA ILE A 738 -4.40 5.14 24.53
C ILE A 738 -4.43 3.64 24.84
N ILE A 739 -3.66 3.22 25.85
CA ILE A 739 -3.77 1.88 26.43
C ILE A 739 -5.09 1.82 27.19
N THR A 740 -5.97 0.93 26.77
CA THR A 740 -7.29 0.77 27.39
C THR A 740 -7.26 -0.24 28.52
N ASP A 741 -6.41 -1.26 28.38
CA ASP A 741 -6.33 -2.36 29.31
C ASP A 741 -4.91 -2.96 29.29
N GLU A 742 -4.33 -3.18 30.47
CA GLU A 742 -2.97 -3.70 30.63
C GLU A 742 -2.84 -5.17 30.26
N ALA A 743 -1.61 -5.59 29.93
CA ALA A 743 -1.28 -6.98 29.67
C ALA A 743 -1.56 -7.85 30.90
N ALA A 744 -2.19 -9.00 30.69
CA ALA A 744 -2.50 -9.96 31.74
C ALA A 744 -2.51 -11.39 31.20
N TYR A 745 -2.19 -12.34 32.09
CA TYR A 745 -2.16 -13.77 31.82
C TYR A 745 -3.36 -14.50 32.44
N TYR A 746 -3.58 -15.72 31.96
CA TYR A 746 -4.61 -16.65 32.43
C TYR A 746 -6.01 -16.02 32.47
N LYS A 747 -6.27 -15.09 31.54
CA LYS A 747 -7.55 -14.37 31.43
C LYS A 747 -8.71 -15.33 31.27
N TYR A 748 -8.49 -16.48 30.62
CA TYR A 748 -9.50 -17.52 30.49
C TYR A 748 -10.02 -18.07 31.83
N LYS A 749 -9.21 -18.08 32.90
CA LYS A 749 -9.66 -18.49 34.24
C LYS A 749 -10.64 -17.46 34.81
N ARG A 750 -10.36 -16.17 34.61
CA ARG A 750 -11.23 -15.07 35.03
C ARG A 750 -12.48 -14.93 34.17
N TRP A 751 -12.36 -15.19 32.87
CA TRP A 751 -13.46 -15.14 31.91
C TRP A 751 -14.30 -16.41 31.90
N GLU A 752 -13.86 -17.45 32.60
CA GLU A 752 -14.44 -18.81 32.56
C GLU A 752 -14.58 -19.35 31.13
N SER A 753 -13.75 -18.84 30.22
CA SER A 753 -13.79 -19.11 28.78
C SER A 753 -12.52 -18.57 28.13
N ILE A 754 -12.01 -19.24 27.10
CA ILE A 754 -10.94 -18.66 26.28
C ILE A 754 -11.44 -17.52 25.39
N ASN A 755 -12.76 -17.39 25.22
CA ASN A 755 -13.36 -16.27 24.50
C ASN A 755 -13.38 -15.03 25.39
N PRO A 756 -13.10 -13.83 24.83
CA PRO A 756 -13.20 -12.61 25.60
C PRO A 756 -14.66 -12.30 25.96
N PRO A 757 -14.91 -11.60 27.08
CA PRO A 757 -16.25 -11.23 27.51
C PRO A 757 -16.88 -10.16 26.60
N ASP A 758 -18.16 -9.88 26.82
CA ASP A 758 -18.89 -8.83 26.10
C ASP A 758 -18.20 -7.45 26.22
N GLY A 759 -18.36 -6.63 25.20
CA GLY A 759 -17.64 -5.36 25.04
C GLY A 759 -16.22 -5.50 24.48
N TYR A 760 -15.65 -6.71 24.47
CA TYR A 760 -14.39 -7.01 23.79
C TYR A 760 -14.61 -7.78 22.49
N GLY A 761 -13.67 -7.62 21.57
CA GLY A 761 -13.59 -8.36 20.32
C GLY A 761 -12.30 -9.16 20.23
N SER A 762 -12.37 -10.24 19.49
CA SER A 762 -11.24 -11.06 19.06
C SER A 762 -11.46 -11.46 17.60
N SER A 763 -10.43 -11.97 16.93
CA SER A 763 -10.54 -12.29 15.51
C SER A 763 -11.15 -13.68 15.24
N GLY A 764 -11.20 -14.56 16.26
CA GLY A 764 -11.89 -15.85 16.23
C GLY A 764 -12.87 -16.01 17.40
N LYS A 765 -13.54 -17.16 17.47
CA LYS A 765 -14.45 -17.54 18.56
C LYS A 765 -14.49 -19.05 18.69
N SER A 766 -14.01 -19.57 19.82
CA SER A 766 -14.15 -20.99 20.15
C SER A 766 -15.62 -21.33 20.40
N LYS A 767 -16.12 -22.38 19.75
CA LYS A 767 -17.51 -22.83 19.92
C LYS A 767 -17.80 -23.44 21.30
N THR A 768 -16.79 -24.03 21.94
CA THR A 768 -16.92 -24.68 23.25
C THR A 768 -16.52 -23.78 24.41
N GLY A 769 -15.95 -22.60 24.13
CA GLY A 769 -15.31 -21.75 25.15
C GLY A 769 -13.97 -22.30 25.65
N LYS A 770 -13.49 -23.40 25.08
CA LYS A 770 -12.21 -24.08 25.39
C LYS A 770 -11.31 -24.16 24.16
N TYR A 771 -10.04 -24.55 24.32
CA TYR A 771 -9.22 -24.92 23.16
C TYR A 771 -9.74 -26.23 22.56
N ASN A 772 -9.97 -26.27 21.26
CA ASN A 772 -10.52 -27.47 20.60
C ASN A 772 -9.41 -28.20 19.84
N PHE A 773 -9.14 -29.45 20.22
CA PHE A 773 -8.39 -30.37 19.36
C PHE A 773 -9.25 -30.78 18.16
N ILE A 774 -10.53 -31.05 18.37
CA ILE A 774 -11.49 -31.31 17.28
C ILE A 774 -11.95 -29.97 16.70
N ASN A 775 -11.61 -29.68 15.45
CA ASN A 775 -12.14 -28.51 14.74
C ASN A 775 -13.64 -28.68 14.50
N PRO A 776 -14.49 -27.88 15.16
CA PRO A 776 -15.94 -28.11 15.13
C PRO A 776 -16.55 -27.79 13.76
N VAL A 777 -15.95 -26.86 12.98
CA VAL A 777 -16.44 -26.56 11.62
C VAL A 777 -16.05 -27.64 10.63
N ALA A 778 -14.85 -28.22 10.76
CA ALA A 778 -14.46 -29.38 9.97
C ALA A 778 -15.39 -30.57 10.24
N GLN A 779 -15.70 -30.85 11.51
CA GLN A 779 -16.61 -31.90 11.91
C GLN A 779 -18.02 -31.69 11.34
N GLU A 780 -18.58 -30.48 11.46
CA GLU A 780 -19.89 -30.12 10.90
C GLU A 780 -19.94 -30.29 9.37
N LYS A 781 -18.83 -30.07 8.68
CA LYS A 781 -18.70 -30.21 7.22
C LYS A 781 -18.28 -31.61 6.77
N GLY A 782 -18.12 -32.57 7.70
CA GLY A 782 -17.70 -33.94 7.39
C GLY A 782 -16.25 -34.07 6.89
N LEU A 783 -15.40 -33.10 7.21
CA LEU A 783 -13.95 -33.19 6.98
C LEU A 783 -13.25 -33.73 8.23
N ASP A 784 -12.03 -34.26 8.09
CA ASP A 784 -11.21 -34.70 9.23
C ASP A 784 -10.99 -33.51 10.19
N PRO A 785 -11.50 -33.58 11.43
CA PRO A 785 -11.46 -32.45 12.33
C PRO A 785 -10.21 -32.43 13.21
N LEU A 786 -9.41 -33.49 13.21
CA LEU A 786 -8.26 -33.62 14.09
C LEU A 786 -6.98 -33.04 13.46
N PRO A 787 -6.05 -32.52 14.29
CA PRO A 787 -4.72 -32.17 13.83
C PRO A 787 -4.00 -33.39 13.28
N ASP A 788 -3.28 -33.21 12.16
CA ASP A 788 -2.52 -34.29 11.54
C ASP A 788 -1.49 -33.76 10.54
N TYR A 789 -0.73 -34.68 9.94
CA TYR A 789 -0.04 -34.45 8.67
C TYR A 789 -0.87 -35.06 7.53
N LYS A 790 -1.10 -34.27 6.46
CA LYS A 790 -1.66 -34.77 5.21
C LYS A 790 -0.61 -34.62 4.12
N GLU A 791 -0.31 -35.72 3.42
CA GLU A 791 0.58 -35.68 2.25
C GLU A 791 0.01 -34.73 1.20
N PRO A 792 0.81 -33.79 0.65
CA PRO A 792 0.36 -32.96 -0.46
C PRO A 792 -0.11 -33.81 -1.65
N ALA A 793 -1.07 -33.28 -2.42
CA ALA A 793 -1.54 -33.95 -3.62
C ALA A 793 -0.41 -34.12 -4.65
N LYS A 794 -0.38 -35.24 -5.37
CA LYS A 794 0.72 -35.60 -6.28
C LYS A 794 0.95 -34.59 -7.40
N ASP A 795 -0.11 -33.93 -7.86
CA ASP A 795 -0.09 -32.88 -8.89
C ASP A 795 0.49 -31.55 -8.40
N LEU A 796 0.67 -31.38 -7.09
CA LEU A 796 1.34 -30.23 -6.49
C LEU A 796 2.81 -30.52 -6.13
N MET A 797 3.28 -31.75 -6.39
CA MET A 797 4.65 -32.17 -6.10
C MET A 797 5.52 -32.04 -7.35
N PRO A 798 6.84 -31.84 -7.19
CA PRO A 798 7.77 -31.83 -8.30
C PRO A 798 7.71 -33.13 -9.13
N ASP A 799 7.89 -32.99 -10.44
CA ASP A 799 7.95 -34.09 -11.40
C ASP A 799 9.23 -34.01 -12.24
N SER A 800 9.32 -34.83 -13.30
CA SER A 800 10.49 -34.83 -14.18
C SER A 800 10.65 -33.57 -15.04
N GLU A 801 9.56 -32.83 -15.29
CA GLU A 801 9.57 -31.59 -16.06
C GLU A 801 9.86 -30.38 -15.17
N TYR A 802 9.27 -30.35 -13.97
CA TYR A 802 9.45 -29.32 -12.95
C TYR A 802 9.99 -29.94 -11.65
N PRO A 803 11.31 -30.22 -11.56
CA PRO A 803 11.90 -31.02 -10.47
C PRO A 803 12.13 -30.26 -9.16
N PHE A 804 11.91 -28.95 -9.13
CA PHE A 804 12.16 -28.12 -7.94
C PHE A 804 10.87 -27.74 -7.20
N VAL A 805 10.96 -27.70 -5.87
CA VAL A 805 9.92 -27.07 -5.04
C VAL A 805 10.09 -25.56 -5.11
N PHE A 806 9.10 -24.87 -5.68
CA PHE A 806 9.08 -23.42 -5.71
C PHE A 806 8.53 -22.84 -4.39
N GLY A 807 9.15 -21.77 -3.90
CA GLY A 807 8.72 -21.08 -2.68
C GLY A 807 8.98 -19.58 -2.76
N ASN A 808 8.14 -18.80 -2.08
CA ASN A 808 8.28 -17.35 -1.97
C ASN A 808 8.60 -16.95 -0.53
N PHE A 809 9.36 -15.87 -0.36
CA PHE A 809 9.59 -15.25 0.94
C PHE A 809 9.41 -13.72 0.86
N ARG A 810 9.63 -13.04 1.98
CA ARG A 810 9.49 -11.58 2.09
C ARG A 810 10.83 -10.98 2.49
N LEU A 811 11.13 -9.82 1.90
CA LEU A 811 12.27 -8.99 2.25
C LEU A 811 11.85 -7.96 3.32
N TYR A 812 12.80 -7.53 4.15
CA TYR A 812 12.53 -6.61 5.26
C TYR A 812 12.09 -5.22 4.77
N GLU A 813 12.56 -4.83 3.59
CA GLU A 813 12.39 -3.53 2.95
C GLU A 813 11.00 -3.34 2.35
N HIS A 814 10.34 -4.42 1.94
CA HIS A 814 9.11 -4.35 1.15
C HIS A 814 7.89 -4.94 1.85
N GLU A 815 6.75 -4.27 1.69
CA GLU A 815 5.44 -4.79 2.07
C GLU A 815 4.63 -5.07 0.80
N HIS A 816 4.47 -6.36 0.49
CA HIS A 816 3.74 -6.81 -0.69
C HIS A 816 4.16 -6.02 -1.95
N SER A 817 3.22 -5.62 -2.80
CA SER A 817 3.46 -4.72 -3.94
C SER A 817 3.32 -3.23 -3.59
N SER A 818 2.88 -2.89 -2.38
CA SER A 818 2.51 -1.51 -2.00
C SER A 818 3.71 -0.55 -1.88
N THR A 819 4.90 -1.11 -1.66
CA THR A 819 6.14 -0.33 -1.44
C THR A 819 6.97 -0.12 -2.70
N PHE A 820 6.57 -0.63 -3.86
CA PHE A 820 7.37 -0.54 -5.09
C PHE A 820 7.48 0.89 -5.63
N ASN A 821 6.54 1.78 -5.27
CA ASN A 821 6.63 3.20 -5.60
C ASN A 821 7.39 4.04 -4.55
N ASN A 822 8.00 3.42 -3.55
CA ASN A 822 8.88 4.09 -2.59
C ASN A 822 10.33 3.99 -3.05
N TYR A 823 10.87 5.10 -3.56
CA TYR A 823 12.22 5.16 -4.10
C TYR A 823 13.30 4.66 -3.12
N GLN A 824 13.22 5.07 -1.84
CA GLN A 824 14.24 4.70 -0.86
C GLN A 824 14.25 3.18 -0.61
N LEU A 825 13.08 2.54 -0.57
CA LEU A 825 12.99 1.09 -0.37
C LEU A 825 13.46 0.33 -1.62
N MET A 826 13.08 0.80 -2.82
CA MET A 826 13.58 0.24 -4.09
C MET A 826 15.09 0.43 -4.27
N LYS A 827 15.67 1.52 -3.75
CA LYS A 827 17.12 1.74 -3.73
C LYS A 827 17.83 0.74 -2.82
N MET A 828 17.17 0.30 -1.74
CA MET A 828 17.70 -0.73 -0.83
C MET A 828 17.56 -2.15 -1.41
N ALA A 829 16.44 -2.48 -2.05
CA ALA A 829 16.13 -3.82 -2.54
C ALA A 829 15.29 -3.83 -3.84
N GLY A 830 15.81 -3.27 -4.92
CA GLY A 830 15.05 -3.00 -6.15
C GLY A 830 14.85 -4.18 -7.10
N THR A 831 15.41 -5.36 -6.80
CA THR A 831 15.33 -6.54 -7.67
C THR A 831 14.89 -7.76 -6.88
N ASN A 832 14.10 -8.63 -7.54
CA ASN A 832 13.75 -9.94 -7.00
C ASN A 832 14.84 -10.94 -7.43
N THR A 833 15.35 -11.72 -6.49
CA THR A 833 16.40 -12.72 -6.76
C THR A 833 15.86 -14.14 -6.60
N LEU A 834 16.18 -15.05 -7.52
CA LEU A 834 16.00 -16.49 -7.31
C LEU A 834 17.08 -17.00 -6.36
N TRP A 835 16.70 -17.79 -5.35
CA TRP A 835 17.62 -18.49 -4.47
C TRP A 835 17.56 -19.98 -4.79
N ILE A 836 18.70 -20.59 -5.08
CA ILE A 836 18.85 -22.00 -5.43
C ILE A 836 20.04 -22.60 -4.67
N ASN A 837 20.01 -23.91 -4.38
CA ASN A 837 21.13 -24.59 -3.76
C ASN A 837 22.37 -24.51 -4.66
N MET A 838 23.56 -24.35 -4.07
CA MET A 838 24.81 -24.23 -4.84
C MET A 838 25.12 -25.47 -5.67
N LEU A 839 24.77 -26.67 -5.19
CA LEU A 839 24.97 -27.93 -5.92
C LEU A 839 23.99 -28.01 -7.11
N ASP A 840 22.70 -27.76 -6.88
CA ASP A 840 21.69 -27.74 -7.94
C ASP A 840 22.03 -26.69 -9.02
N ALA A 841 22.45 -25.49 -8.62
CA ALA A 841 22.89 -24.45 -9.55
C ALA A 841 24.11 -24.89 -10.37
N SER A 842 25.08 -25.55 -9.74
CA SER A 842 26.26 -26.08 -10.43
C SER A 842 25.89 -27.18 -11.43
N GLU A 843 24.94 -28.05 -11.12
CA GLU A 843 24.44 -29.07 -12.04
C GLU A 843 23.71 -28.46 -13.24
N LEU A 844 23.00 -27.35 -13.02
CA LEU A 844 22.31 -26.59 -14.06
C LEU A 844 23.23 -25.61 -14.82
N GLY A 845 24.48 -25.42 -14.39
CA GLY A 845 25.41 -24.47 -15.00
C GLY A 845 25.08 -23.00 -14.73
N ILE A 846 24.31 -22.69 -13.68
CA ILE A 846 23.88 -21.35 -13.31
C ILE A 846 24.92 -20.70 -12.38
N ASN A 847 25.41 -19.52 -12.74
CA ASN A 847 26.37 -18.77 -11.93
C ASN A 847 25.68 -17.79 -10.99
N ASN A 848 26.33 -17.50 -9.84
CA ASN A 848 25.81 -16.50 -8.92
C ASN A 848 25.76 -15.09 -9.57
N GLY A 849 24.60 -14.44 -9.49
CA GLY A 849 24.36 -13.13 -10.12
C GLY A 849 23.94 -13.19 -11.59
N GLU A 850 23.86 -14.39 -12.17
CA GLU A 850 23.34 -14.59 -13.52
C GLU A 850 21.82 -14.32 -13.57
N LYS A 851 21.36 -13.73 -14.67
CA LYS A 851 19.94 -13.53 -14.91
C LYS A 851 19.36 -14.82 -15.50
N VAL A 852 18.44 -15.43 -14.78
CA VAL A 852 17.73 -16.66 -15.14
C VAL A 852 16.30 -16.41 -15.59
#